data_AF-A0A4R5VH83-F1
#
_entry.id   AF-A0A4R5VH83-F1
#
_cell.length_a   1.000
_cell.length_b   1.000
_cell.length_c   1.000
_cell.angle_alpha   90.00
_cell.angle_beta   90.00
_cell.angle_gamma   90.00
#
_symmetry.space_group_name_H-M   'P 1'
#
loop_
_entity.id
_entity.type
_entity.pdbx_description
1 polymer ?
#
loop_
_entity_poly.entity_id
_entity_poly.type
_entity_poly.pdbx_seq_one_letter_code
_entity_poly.pdbx_strand_id
1 'polypeptide(L)'
;MQIHGENPPALPVARKGKGGRLLRRPQRAHPTATVVDFLTAVLTVSRERSVFDERDIAKHLHRYVDDAGEFQNLMAQIMASPELVMIEAEGVDFATGEVLPNRYSTREMIRVESEMASQAEVLSSRGRFGVAASVRNEVLAAQSRLSDEQRIAVERITGNERLAMVVGHAGAGKTTMMNAAREIWEAEGFKVVGGALAGKAAEGLEKEAGIESRTLASWQLQWQRDRLHLDDTTIFVMDEAGMVASRQMAEVVSEVARSGAKLVLVGDAGQLQPIEAGGAFASLSNITGYAELETIYRQFEPWMREASMSLARGDVETALTAYNDRGHVIEAATKDEAIAALVKDWVADYDQNRSSLILAYMRRDVRALNELARSALIERGQLSEGHEFRTADGARNFAAGDQVVFLKNEGSLGVMNGMIGRVVDAGKGRIVVEVGEGKRMVEIDQRFYANVDHGYATTVHKSQGVTVDRVKVLAASMFDRHLSYVALTRHRESVELYASADEFKRYSRVDHMAGITGKMVEAGMAKFREGEDVAPSPYVDLQDRNGSTHRLWGVSLPKAVEQSGASIGDVVTLRKDGTEQVIVKVPVIDEATGKKHFEERAVERNVWTAAIVQENDPVAQRIGAAAMFAKPGRIDHATGVTGELVEAGEAKFRDREDVEPTPYADLKAADGTVHRLWGVKIPKALEEAGASIGDTVTLRRDGTEDVKTLVPVANEATGTTWLEERTVERNVWTAVRIETAEQRTARQDSTSKEQPSQVFHALVTRLSRSGAKGTTLDYAGSKLYDQALAYANNRGLYGIRVATALAKNHARWIEDQRARLAAAGAKLASFIERFGRNQSARSIPAAQTQPWLRGVATWAQSIGQAVEAKVQGDATLTVHWTDINDRMKLIYEKPEEAMKAMNLAPALNGNDAAAKAEQSRIHDQLANNPEAYGALRGKTGLLASGAAKAERQRAVGNVAPLRKSMQDYIRLRAEIADLRTVELSRERDRQRIDIPAISSSAERVLERVRDAIDRNDIHSAMGFALADKMVKAEIDDLNKSLDKKFGNRAFRGGAEPKGKSFDAAAAKVAPGDHAKLASAWPIFNAAQKLAAHEKDLQQQQARTQTQSRNPGITR
;
A
#
# COMPACT_ATOMS: atom_id res chain seq x y z
N MET A 1 -0.49 -34.41 48.37
CA MET A 1 -1.93 -34.13 48.43
C MET A 1 -2.35 -33.67 47.03
N GLN A 2 -2.99 -34.56 46.27
CA GLN A 2 -3.57 -34.27 44.94
C GLN A 2 -4.77 -33.35 45.11
N ILE A 3 -4.87 -32.24 44.36
CA ILE A 3 -6.15 -31.62 43.96
C ILE A 3 -6.00 -31.01 42.55
N HIS A 4 -7.05 -31.20 41.77
CA HIS A 4 -7.27 -30.95 40.34
C HIS A 4 -7.08 -29.50 39.85
N GLY A 5 -6.85 -29.38 38.54
CA GLY A 5 -6.79 -28.11 37.83
C GLY A 5 -8.13 -27.62 37.28
N GLU A 6 -8.15 -26.33 36.91
CA GLU A 6 -9.14 -25.72 36.04
C GLU A 6 -8.43 -24.89 34.96
N ASN A 7 -8.67 -25.25 33.70
CA ASN A 7 -8.37 -24.45 32.51
C ASN A 7 -9.55 -23.49 32.25
N PRO A 8 -9.32 -22.23 31.83
CA PRO A 8 -10.37 -21.37 31.29
C PRO A 8 -10.88 -21.86 29.91
N PRO A 9 -12.12 -21.51 29.52
CA PRO A 9 -12.95 -22.30 28.62
C PRO A 9 -12.59 -22.21 27.12
N ALA A 10 -12.77 -23.35 26.44
CA ALA A 10 -12.66 -23.50 25.00
C ALA A 10 -13.87 -22.89 24.25
N LEU A 11 -13.59 -22.20 23.14
CA LEU A 11 -14.60 -21.76 22.17
C LEU A 11 -15.20 -22.98 21.43
N PRO A 12 -16.51 -22.97 21.10
CA PRO A 12 -17.24 -24.19 20.73
C PRO A 12 -16.94 -24.70 19.31
N VAL A 13 -16.81 -26.02 19.23
CA VAL A 13 -16.67 -26.85 18.03
C VAL A 13 -18.03 -27.00 17.33
N ALA A 14 -18.13 -26.63 16.05
CA ALA A 14 -19.32 -26.87 15.24
C ALA A 14 -19.45 -28.35 14.84
N ARG A 15 -20.57 -29.00 15.23
CA ARG A 15 -20.95 -30.36 14.83
C ARG A 15 -21.50 -30.39 13.38
N LYS A 16 -21.14 -31.45 12.66
CA LYS A 16 -21.58 -31.81 11.29
C LYS A 16 -23.08 -32.16 11.24
N GLY A 17 -23.79 -31.63 10.25
CA GLY A 17 -25.06 -32.15 9.72
C GLY A 17 -24.87 -32.67 8.29
N LYS A 18 -25.43 -33.85 7.99
CA LYS A 18 -25.44 -34.50 6.66
C LYS A 18 -26.50 -33.84 5.75
N GLY A 19 -26.19 -33.67 4.47
CA GLY A 19 -27.17 -33.35 3.42
C GLY A 19 -26.74 -32.20 2.52
N GLY A 20 -26.51 -32.49 1.24
CA GLY A 20 -26.13 -31.50 0.24
C GLY A 20 -27.27 -30.56 -0.14
N ARG A 21 -27.05 -29.26 0.04
CA ARG A 21 -27.60 -28.16 -0.76
C ARG A 21 -26.71 -26.95 -0.54
N LEU A 22 -26.40 -26.23 -1.62
CA LEU A 22 -25.58 -25.01 -1.64
C LEU A 22 -26.02 -24.04 -0.54
N LEU A 23 -25.21 -23.93 0.52
CA LEU A 23 -25.36 -22.88 1.51
C LEU A 23 -24.89 -21.57 0.88
N ARG A 24 -25.86 -20.74 0.47
CA ARG A 24 -25.66 -19.29 0.45
C ARG A 24 -25.00 -18.88 1.76
N ARG A 25 -23.99 -18.01 1.69
CA ARG A 25 -23.37 -17.38 2.86
C ARG A 25 -24.47 -16.96 3.84
N PRO A 26 -24.41 -17.32 5.13
CA PRO A 26 -25.30 -16.72 6.10
C PRO A 26 -24.95 -15.22 6.15
N GLN A 27 -25.90 -14.36 5.77
CA GLN A 27 -25.96 -13.00 6.31
C GLN A 27 -26.05 -13.18 7.83
N ARG A 28 -24.93 -12.99 8.53
CA ARG A 28 -24.99 -12.80 9.96
C ARG A 28 -25.70 -11.46 10.17
N ALA A 29 -26.92 -11.51 10.67
CA ALA A 29 -27.51 -10.40 11.38
C ALA A 29 -26.54 -10.05 12.53
N HIS A 30 -25.83 -8.93 12.40
CA HIS A 30 -25.05 -8.39 13.50
C HIS A 30 -26.02 -7.70 14.47
N PRO A 31 -25.97 -8.00 15.78
CA PRO A 31 -26.72 -7.23 16.76
C PRO A 31 -26.06 -5.84 16.85
N THR A 32 -26.85 -4.77 16.64
CA THR A 32 -26.57 -3.36 16.97
C THR A 32 -25.10 -3.01 17.20
N ALA A 33 -24.43 -2.47 16.17
CA ALA A 33 -23.04 -2.06 16.21
C ALA A 33 -22.78 -1.15 17.42
N THR A 34 -21.85 -1.57 18.27
CA THR A 34 -21.40 -0.78 19.44
C THR A 34 -19.99 -0.25 19.17
N VAL A 35 -19.56 0.76 19.91
CA VAL A 35 -18.25 1.46 19.85
C VAL A 35 -17.01 0.53 19.79
N VAL A 36 -17.16 -0.78 20.04
CA VAL A 36 -16.10 -1.80 19.88
C VAL A 36 -15.79 -2.10 18.39
N ASP A 37 -16.73 -1.86 17.47
CA ASP A 37 -16.51 -2.02 16.02
C ASP A 37 -15.70 -0.87 15.40
N PHE A 38 -15.68 0.31 16.05
CA PHE A 38 -15.05 1.55 15.60
C PHE A 38 -13.51 1.51 15.53
N LEU A 39 -12.83 1.11 16.62
CA LEU A 39 -11.36 0.96 16.65
C LEU A 39 -10.91 -0.21 15.78
N THR A 40 -11.76 -1.23 15.65
CA THR A 40 -11.50 -2.41 14.84
C THR A 40 -11.37 -2.05 13.36
N ALA A 41 -12.19 -1.15 12.83
CA ALA A 41 -12.11 -0.71 11.44
C ALA A 41 -10.76 -0.01 11.13
N VAL A 42 -10.39 1.00 11.92
CA VAL A 42 -9.12 1.75 11.75
C VAL A 42 -7.92 0.82 11.94
N LEU A 43 -7.95 -0.03 12.97
CA LEU A 43 -6.88 -1.00 13.20
C LEU A 43 -6.78 -2.02 12.06
N THR A 44 -7.89 -2.45 11.46
CA THR A 44 -7.89 -3.39 10.34
C THR A 44 -7.34 -2.75 9.07
N VAL A 45 -7.74 -1.50 8.75
CA VAL A 45 -7.14 -0.77 7.63
C VAL A 45 -5.63 -0.59 7.86
N SER A 46 -5.22 -0.25 9.09
CA SER A 46 -3.81 -0.10 9.47
C SER A 46 -3.01 -1.41 9.50
N ARG A 47 -3.68 -2.57 9.46
CA ARG A 47 -3.03 -3.88 9.27
C ARG A 47 -2.76 -4.16 7.81
N GLU A 48 -3.60 -3.65 6.91
CA GLU A 48 -3.44 -3.84 5.46
C GLU A 48 -2.55 -2.75 4.84
N ARG A 49 -2.56 -1.52 5.36
CA ARG A 49 -1.83 -0.36 4.82
C ARG A 49 -1.25 0.52 5.94
N SER A 50 -0.02 1.02 5.75
CA SER A 50 0.55 2.00 6.70
C SER A 50 -0.04 3.39 6.48
N VAL A 51 -0.24 3.75 5.21
CA VAL A 51 -0.82 5.03 4.80
C VAL A 51 -2.06 4.76 3.95
N PHE A 52 -3.14 5.47 4.25
CA PHE A 52 -4.43 5.29 3.62
C PHE A 52 -5.20 6.61 3.53
N ASP A 53 -6.22 6.65 2.69
CA ASP A 53 -7.10 7.82 2.52
C ASP A 53 -8.52 7.55 3.07
N GLU A 54 -9.37 8.58 3.06
CA GLU A 54 -10.77 8.46 3.51
C GLU A 54 -11.56 7.42 2.70
N ARG A 55 -11.22 7.22 1.43
CA ARG A 55 -11.90 6.24 0.56
C ARG A 55 -11.56 4.82 0.98
N ASP A 56 -10.36 4.56 1.47
CA ASP A 56 -9.97 3.26 1.99
C ASP A 56 -10.75 2.89 3.26
N ILE A 57 -10.92 3.85 4.17
CA ILE A 57 -11.76 3.72 5.37
C ILE A 57 -13.22 3.47 4.95
N ALA A 58 -13.73 4.27 4.02
CA ALA A 58 -15.09 4.16 3.48
C ALA A 58 -15.34 2.78 2.87
N LYS A 59 -14.43 2.30 2.02
CA LYS A 59 -14.51 0.96 1.41
C LYS A 59 -14.53 -0.15 2.44
N HIS A 60 -13.79 0.00 3.54
CA HIS A 60 -13.79 -0.98 4.60
C HIS A 60 -15.12 -1.00 5.34
N LEU A 61 -15.61 0.18 5.77
CA LEU A 61 -16.90 0.32 6.45
C LEU A 61 -18.07 -0.21 5.59
N HIS A 62 -18.08 0.11 4.30
CA HIS A 62 -19.15 -0.31 3.40
C HIS A 62 -19.23 -1.83 3.17
N ARG A 63 -18.23 -2.61 3.60
CA ARG A 63 -18.33 -4.08 3.58
C ARG A 63 -19.21 -4.63 4.72
N TYR A 64 -19.45 -3.82 5.75
CA TYR A 64 -20.10 -4.22 6.99
C TYR A 64 -21.32 -3.35 7.35
N VAL A 65 -21.40 -2.14 6.79
CA VAL A 65 -22.46 -1.18 7.06
C VAL A 65 -23.18 -0.85 5.76
N ASP A 66 -24.44 -1.27 5.68
CA ASP A 66 -25.33 -1.02 4.53
C ASP A 66 -26.20 0.23 4.74
N ASP A 67 -26.39 0.68 5.99
CA ASP A 67 -27.19 1.87 6.32
C ASP A 67 -26.40 3.18 6.14
N ALA A 68 -26.95 4.13 5.40
CA ALA A 68 -26.27 5.37 5.04
C ALA A 68 -26.06 6.31 6.25
N GLY A 69 -27.01 6.36 7.18
CA GLY A 69 -26.92 7.23 8.37
C GLY A 69 -25.90 6.71 9.37
N GLU A 70 -25.91 5.40 9.63
CA GLU A 70 -24.91 4.71 10.45
C GLU A 70 -23.52 4.83 9.83
N PHE A 71 -23.40 4.67 8.51
CA PHE A 71 -22.14 4.85 7.78
C PHE A 71 -21.56 6.26 7.96
N GLN A 72 -22.36 7.31 7.77
CA GLN A 72 -21.90 8.69 7.93
C GLN A 72 -21.50 9.00 9.37
N ASN A 73 -22.27 8.54 10.36
CA ASN A 73 -21.96 8.71 11.78
C ASN A 73 -20.65 8.01 12.15
N LEU A 74 -20.45 6.77 11.71
CA LEU A 74 -19.22 6.02 11.94
C LEU A 74 -18.02 6.67 11.25
N MET A 75 -18.20 7.14 10.01
CA MET A 75 -17.17 7.88 9.30
C MET A 75 -16.75 9.13 10.08
N ALA A 76 -17.70 9.98 10.50
CA ALA A 76 -17.41 11.20 11.25
C ALA A 76 -16.70 10.91 12.57
N GLN A 77 -17.12 9.86 13.29
CA GLN A 77 -16.43 9.42 14.50
C GLN A 77 -15.00 8.98 14.21
N ILE A 78 -14.77 8.18 13.16
CA ILE A 78 -13.44 7.66 12.80
C ILE A 78 -12.50 8.81 12.45
N MET A 79 -12.99 9.77 11.67
CA MET A 79 -12.24 10.96 11.29
C MET A 79 -11.92 11.84 12.51
N ALA A 80 -12.74 11.81 13.57
CA ALA A 80 -12.49 12.49 14.84
C ALA A 80 -11.62 11.68 15.82
N SER A 81 -11.23 10.45 15.47
CA SER A 81 -10.48 9.56 16.36
C SER A 81 -9.07 10.09 16.65
N PRO A 82 -8.61 10.10 17.91
CA PRO A 82 -7.25 10.49 18.25
C PRO A 82 -6.18 9.48 17.78
N GLU A 83 -6.58 8.26 17.38
CA GLU A 83 -5.67 7.25 16.83
C GLU A 83 -5.41 7.44 15.33
N LEU A 84 -6.28 8.16 14.63
CA LEU A 84 -6.11 8.51 13.22
C LEU A 84 -5.39 9.85 13.13
N VAL A 85 -4.28 9.90 12.42
CA VAL A 85 -3.45 11.10 12.30
C VAL A 85 -3.23 11.41 10.83
N MET A 86 -3.54 12.65 10.44
CA MET A 86 -3.23 13.17 9.12
C MET A 86 -1.72 13.40 9.03
N ILE A 87 -1.08 12.80 8.03
CA ILE A 87 0.35 12.94 7.78
C ILE A 87 0.64 13.83 6.57
N GLU A 88 -0.33 13.98 5.67
CA GLU A 88 -0.29 14.91 4.55
C GLU A 88 -1.70 15.41 4.23
N ALA A 89 -1.83 16.69 3.91
CA ALA A 89 -3.09 17.31 3.50
C ALA A 89 -3.27 17.23 1.98
N GLU A 90 -4.51 17.36 1.53
CA GLU A 90 -4.86 17.42 0.12
C GLU A 90 -4.00 18.45 -0.63
N GLY A 91 -3.50 18.03 -1.78
CA GLY A 91 -2.59 18.81 -2.60
C GLY A 91 -2.81 18.57 -4.07
N VAL A 92 -2.03 19.24 -4.91
CA VAL A 92 -2.01 18.99 -6.36
C VAL A 92 -0.60 18.56 -6.72
N ASP A 93 -0.48 17.41 -7.38
CA ASP A 93 0.77 17.03 -8.02
C ASP A 93 1.02 17.97 -9.21
N PHE A 94 2.05 18.80 -9.11
CA PHE A 94 2.37 19.80 -10.14
C PHE A 94 2.86 19.19 -11.46
N ALA A 95 3.33 17.94 -11.45
CA ALA A 95 3.77 17.25 -12.66
C ALA A 95 2.60 16.64 -13.43
N THR A 96 1.59 16.12 -12.73
CA THR A 96 0.45 15.41 -13.32
C THR A 96 -0.85 16.23 -13.35
N GLY A 97 -0.93 17.28 -12.54
CA GLY A 97 -2.15 18.06 -12.32
C GLY A 97 -3.20 17.34 -11.47
N GLU A 98 -2.90 16.16 -10.93
CA GLU A 98 -3.84 15.36 -10.14
C GLU A 98 -4.00 15.92 -8.71
N VAL A 99 -5.25 15.94 -8.22
CA VAL A 99 -5.54 16.26 -6.82
C VAL A 99 -5.24 15.03 -5.96
N LEU A 100 -4.24 15.15 -5.09
CA LEU A 100 -3.83 14.13 -4.14
C LEU A 100 -4.71 14.24 -2.88
N PRO A 101 -5.38 13.15 -2.44
CA PRO A 101 -6.25 13.19 -1.27
C PRO A 101 -5.45 13.32 0.03
N ASN A 102 -6.13 13.74 1.10
CA ASN A 102 -5.59 13.67 2.47
C ASN A 102 -5.04 12.26 2.77
N ARG A 103 -3.84 12.21 3.34
CA ARG A 103 -3.19 10.96 3.76
C ARG A 103 -3.22 10.84 5.27
N TYR A 104 -3.65 9.67 5.73
CA TYR A 104 -3.75 9.33 7.13
C TYR A 104 -2.93 8.07 7.45
N SER A 105 -2.53 7.98 8.70
CA SER A 105 -1.96 6.79 9.30
C SER A 105 -2.45 6.67 10.75
N THR A 106 -2.17 5.53 11.39
CA THR A 106 -2.37 5.40 12.83
C THR A 106 -1.15 5.89 13.59
N ARG A 107 -1.41 6.40 14.80
CA ARG A 107 -0.36 6.79 15.75
C ARG A 107 0.66 5.68 16.00
N GLU A 108 0.16 4.46 16.20
CA GLU A 108 0.98 3.28 16.42
C GLU A 108 1.91 3.02 15.22
N MET A 109 1.38 3.08 13.99
CA MET A 109 2.19 2.82 12.79
C MET A 109 3.28 3.86 12.59
N ILE A 110 2.96 5.16 12.77
CA ILE A 110 3.95 6.25 12.69
C ILE A 110 5.11 5.99 13.65
N ARG A 111 4.80 5.58 14.89
CA ARG A 111 5.81 5.27 15.90
C ARG A 111 6.64 4.04 15.51
N VAL A 112 5.99 2.96 15.09
CA VAL A 112 6.68 1.71 14.68
C VAL A 112 7.69 1.98 13.59
N GLU A 113 7.29 2.69 12.54
CA GLU A 113 8.16 2.96 11.39
C GLU A 113 9.26 3.97 11.72
N SER A 114 8.94 5.02 12.50
CA SER A 114 9.94 6.01 12.95
C SER A 114 10.98 5.40 13.90
N GLU A 115 10.57 4.58 14.86
CA GLU A 115 11.47 3.92 15.80
C GLU A 115 12.38 2.91 15.08
N MET A 116 11.82 2.12 14.15
CA MET A 116 12.58 1.23 13.28
C MET A 116 13.61 1.99 12.44
N ALA A 117 13.23 3.09 11.80
CA ALA A 117 14.14 3.93 11.01
C ALA A 117 15.29 4.48 11.86
N SER A 118 14.98 5.01 13.04
CA SER A 118 16.00 5.52 13.97
C SER A 118 16.97 4.42 14.43
N GLN A 119 16.46 3.23 14.76
CA GLN A 119 17.30 2.10 15.13
C GLN A 119 18.18 1.63 13.97
N ALA A 120 17.64 1.57 12.76
CA ALA A 120 18.39 1.22 11.55
C ALA A 120 19.52 2.22 11.26
N GLU A 121 19.27 3.53 11.39
CA GLU A 121 20.28 4.56 11.24
C GLU A 121 21.42 4.39 12.28
N VAL A 122 21.08 4.12 13.54
CA VAL A 122 22.06 3.83 14.60
C VAL A 122 22.86 2.56 14.30
N LEU A 123 22.24 1.50 13.77
CA LEU A 123 22.93 0.27 13.40
C LEU A 123 23.86 0.48 12.19
N SER A 124 23.46 1.28 11.22
CA SER A 124 24.28 1.58 10.04
C SER A 124 25.52 2.42 10.38
N SER A 125 25.45 3.27 11.42
CA SER A 125 26.55 4.16 11.83
C SER A 125 27.50 3.55 12.86
N ARG A 126 27.13 2.46 13.53
CA ARG A 126 27.97 1.78 14.53
C ARG A 126 28.79 0.67 13.89
N GLY A 127 30.10 0.68 14.13
CA GLY A 127 31.04 -0.33 13.64
C GLY A 127 31.48 -1.33 14.71
N ARG A 128 31.45 -2.62 14.40
CA ARG A 128 32.10 -3.70 15.18
C ARG A 128 32.34 -5.00 14.40
N PHE A 129 31.73 -5.17 13.22
CA PHE A 129 31.68 -6.44 12.49
C PHE A 129 32.59 -6.47 11.25
N GLY A 130 33.60 -5.61 11.22
CA GLY A 130 34.52 -5.53 10.09
C GLY A 130 35.37 -6.79 10.00
N VAL A 131 35.46 -7.37 8.81
CA VAL A 131 36.29 -8.54 8.52
C VAL A 131 37.67 -8.09 8.00
N ALA A 132 38.73 -8.83 8.33
CA ALA A 132 40.07 -8.55 7.82
C ALA A 132 40.10 -8.62 6.28
N ALA A 133 40.76 -7.63 5.66
CA ALA A 133 40.86 -7.57 4.20
C ALA A 133 41.57 -8.79 3.60
N SER A 134 42.52 -9.40 4.32
CA SER A 134 43.19 -10.63 3.89
C SER A 134 42.23 -11.81 3.76
N VAL A 135 41.39 -12.04 4.78
CA VAL A 135 40.40 -13.13 4.79
C VAL A 135 39.38 -12.93 3.68
N ARG A 136 38.87 -11.70 3.54
CA ARG A 136 37.94 -11.36 2.45
C ARG A 136 38.56 -11.61 1.07
N ASN A 137 39.77 -11.13 0.83
CA ASN A 137 40.43 -11.28 -0.47
C ASN A 137 40.74 -12.75 -0.81
N GLU A 138 41.08 -13.56 0.19
CA GLU A 138 41.32 -15.00 0.03
C GLU A 138 40.05 -15.72 -0.45
N VAL A 139 38.91 -15.51 0.23
CA VAL A 139 37.63 -16.13 -0.15
C VAL A 139 37.16 -15.62 -1.52
N LEU A 140 37.25 -14.31 -1.78
CA LEU A 140 36.86 -13.73 -3.06
C LEU A 140 37.73 -14.25 -4.23
N ALA A 141 39.02 -14.51 -3.99
CA ALA A 141 39.91 -15.10 -4.98
C ALA A 141 39.58 -16.57 -5.26
N ALA A 142 39.18 -17.32 -4.24
CA ALA A 142 38.71 -18.71 -4.40
C ALA A 142 37.38 -18.79 -5.16
N GLN A 143 36.51 -17.77 -5.02
CA GLN A 143 35.19 -17.68 -5.66
C GLN A 143 35.26 -16.94 -7.01
N SER A 144 36.00 -17.50 -7.98
CA SER A 144 36.26 -16.88 -9.29
C SER A 144 35.01 -16.61 -10.16
N ARG A 145 33.86 -17.18 -9.80
CA ARG A 145 32.59 -17.08 -10.54
C ARG A 145 31.70 -15.89 -10.15
N LEU A 146 32.07 -15.13 -9.11
CA LEU A 146 31.31 -13.93 -8.71
C LEU A 146 31.52 -12.80 -9.71
N SER A 147 30.41 -12.13 -10.08
CA SER A 147 30.47 -10.89 -10.87
C SER A 147 31.01 -9.72 -10.04
N ASP A 148 31.43 -8.65 -10.70
CA ASP A 148 31.98 -7.48 -9.99
C ASP A 148 30.95 -6.79 -9.09
N GLU A 149 29.68 -6.69 -9.52
CA GLU A 149 28.56 -6.22 -8.67
C GLU A 149 28.38 -7.10 -7.43
N GLN A 150 28.51 -8.43 -7.55
CA GLN A 150 28.40 -9.36 -6.43
C GLN A 150 29.58 -9.20 -5.47
N ARG A 151 30.80 -9.02 -5.99
CA ARG A 151 31.99 -8.74 -5.15
C ARG A 151 31.82 -7.45 -4.35
N ILE A 152 31.36 -6.37 -4.99
CA ILE A 152 31.08 -5.10 -4.32
C ILE A 152 30.01 -5.29 -3.23
N ALA A 153 28.96 -6.07 -3.52
CA ALA A 153 27.94 -6.40 -2.52
C ALA A 153 28.51 -7.18 -1.34
N VAL A 154 29.38 -8.18 -1.57
CA VAL A 154 30.10 -8.90 -0.50
C VAL A 154 30.95 -7.94 0.34
N GLU A 155 31.72 -7.06 -0.30
CA GLU A 155 32.54 -6.06 0.40
C GLU A 155 31.70 -5.14 1.29
N ARG A 156 30.54 -4.69 0.80
CA ARG A 156 29.60 -3.88 1.58
C ARG A 156 29.08 -4.66 2.78
N ILE A 157 28.49 -5.84 2.59
CA ILE A 157 27.87 -6.57 3.71
C ILE A 157 28.89 -7.09 4.71
N THR A 158 30.13 -7.39 4.30
CA THR A 158 31.24 -7.76 5.19
C THR A 158 31.97 -6.55 5.79
N GLY A 159 31.43 -5.35 5.55
CA GLY A 159 31.86 -4.11 6.17
C GLY A 159 31.62 -4.04 7.68
N ASN A 160 32.11 -2.96 8.30
CA ASN A 160 32.14 -2.81 9.75
C ASN A 160 30.78 -2.54 10.39
N GLU A 161 29.84 -2.00 9.61
CA GLU A 161 28.50 -1.59 10.02
C GLU A 161 27.67 -2.75 10.63
N ARG A 162 26.78 -2.43 11.57
CA ARG A 162 25.84 -3.42 12.14
C ARG A 162 24.58 -3.62 11.31
N LEU A 163 24.32 -2.79 10.32
CA LEU A 163 23.24 -2.98 9.35
C LEU A 163 23.78 -2.75 7.95
N ALA A 164 23.66 -3.76 7.09
CA ALA A 164 23.95 -3.64 5.66
C ALA A 164 22.75 -4.12 4.84
N MET A 165 22.56 -3.54 3.66
CA MET A 165 21.44 -3.89 2.78
C MET A 165 21.93 -4.20 1.37
N VAL A 166 21.29 -5.19 0.74
CA VAL A 166 21.48 -5.54 -0.66
C VAL A 166 20.13 -5.57 -1.37
N VAL A 167 19.99 -4.75 -2.39
CA VAL A 167 18.85 -4.76 -3.31
C VAL A 167 19.29 -5.51 -4.57
N GLY A 168 18.61 -6.58 -4.94
CA GLY A 168 18.97 -7.35 -6.11
C GLY A 168 17.77 -7.90 -6.86
N HIS A 169 17.76 -7.70 -8.17
CA HIS A 169 16.69 -8.13 -9.06
C HIS A 169 16.50 -9.65 -9.05
N ALA A 170 15.33 -10.10 -9.53
CA ALA A 170 14.94 -11.49 -9.53
C ALA A 170 15.85 -12.32 -10.44
N GLY A 171 16.82 -13.03 -9.86
CA GLY A 171 17.77 -13.86 -10.62
C GLY A 171 19.18 -13.26 -10.72
N ALA A 172 19.51 -12.27 -9.87
CA ALA A 172 20.83 -11.63 -9.82
C ALA A 172 21.90 -12.42 -9.02
N GLY A 173 21.62 -13.66 -8.59
CA GLY A 173 22.60 -14.49 -7.87
C GLY A 173 22.82 -14.11 -6.40
N LYS A 174 21.78 -13.62 -5.71
CA LYS A 174 21.81 -13.21 -4.30
C LYS A 174 22.32 -14.31 -3.36
N THR A 175 21.89 -15.56 -3.56
CA THR A 175 22.28 -16.70 -2.72
C THR A 175 23.75 -17.10 -2.92
N THR A 176 24.27 -17.05 -4.14
CA THR A 176 25.71 -17.26 -4.42
C THR A 176 26.57 -16.23 -3.69
N MET A 177 26.14 -14.96 -3.70
CA MET A 177 26.80 -13.87 -2.99
C MET A 177 26.73 -14.05 -1.47
N MET A 178 25.58 -14.51 -0.93
CA MET A 178 25.43 -14.85 0.49
C MET A 178 26.33 -16.01 0.93
N ASN A 179 26.56 -17.02 0.09
CA ASN A 179 27.47 -18.11 0.43
C ASN A 179 28.90 -17.59 0.65
N ALA A 180 29.40 -16.76 -0.27
CA ALA A 180 30.74 -16.16 -0.13
C ALA A 180 30.84 -15.28 1.13
N ALA A 181 29.79 -14.50 1.44
CA ALA A 181 29.75 -13.69 2.64
C ALA A 181 29.74 -14.54 3.93
N ARG A 182 28.98 -15.64 3.95
CA ARG A 182 28.98 -16.61 5.05
C ARG A 182 30.38 -17.19 5.29
N GLU A 183 31.07 -17.65 4.24
CA GLU A 183 32.44 -18.17 4.35
C GLU A 183 33.39 -17.15 4.97
N ILE A 184 33.29 -15.87 4.56
CA ILE A 184 34.10 -14.77 5.09
C ILE A 184 33.80 -14.54 6.59
N TRP A 185 32.53 -14.50 6.98
CA TRP A 185 32.14 -14.26 8.37
C TRP A 185 32.51 -15.40 9.30
N GLU A 186 32.32 -16.65 8.87
CA GLU A 186 32.68 -17.83 9.66
C GLU A 186 34.19 -17.96 9.83
N ALA A 187 34.99 -17.57 8.82
CA ALA A 187 36.45 -17.53 8.91
C ALA A 187 36.95 -16.54 9.99
N GLU A 188 36.18 -15.47 10.27
CA GLU A 188 36.44 -14.52 11.37
C GLU A 188 35.78 -14.94 12.70
N GLY A 189 35.13 -16.10 12.75
CA GLY A 189 34.50 -16.63 13.96
C GLY A 189 33.12 -16.07 14.29
N PHE A 190 32.46 -15.38 13.35
CA PHE A 190 31.07 -14.98 13.52
C PHE A 190 30.12 -16.16 13.31
N LYS A 191 28.99 -16.15 14.03
CA LYS A 191 27.88 -17.08 13.81
C LYS A 191 26.90 -16.49 12.81
N VAL A 192 26.65 -17.17 11.69
CA VAL A 192 25.70 -16.70 10.67
C VAL A 192 24.38 -17.47 10.78
N VAL A 193 23.27 -16.76 10.89
CA VAL A 193 21.91 -17.33 10.93
C VAL A 193 20.97 -16.59 10.00
N GLY A 194 19.97 -17.28 9.46
CA GLY A 194 19.08 -16.77 8.43
C GLY A 194 17.61 -16.67 8.86
N GLY A 195 16.91 -15.70 8.28
CA GLY A 195 15.48 -15.47 8.46
C GLY A 195 14.80 -15.11 7.14
N ALA A 196 13.62 -15.66 6.88
CA ALA A 196 12.80 -15.24 5.73
C ALA A 196 11.30 -15.27 6.05
N LEU A 197 10.49 -14.52 5.30
CA LEU A 197 9.04 -14.52 5.49
C LEU A 197 8.42 -15.89 5.16
N ALA A 198 8.80 -16.45 4.00
CA ALA A 198 8.31 -17.72 3.51
C ALA A 198 9.25 -18.87 3.88
N GLY A 199 8.69 -20.03 4.23
CA GLY A 199 9.47 -21.24 4.53
C GLY A 199 10.37 -21.67 3.36
N LYS A 200 9.88 -21.52 2.13
CA LYS A 200 10.67 -21.82 0.92
C LYS A 200 11.91 -20.93 0.77
N ALA A 201 11.79 -19.64 1.09
CA ALA A 201 12.94 -18.72 1.04
C ALA A 201 13.97 -19.07 2.12
N ALA A 202 13.52 -19.42 3.33
CA ALA A 202 14.42 -19.90 4.39
C ALA A 202 15.15 -21.20 3.98
N GLU A 203 14.45 -22.18 3.40
CA GLU A 203 15.09 -23.40 2.88
C GLU A 203 16.06 -23.10 1.73
N GLY A 204 15.71 -22.17 0.84
CA GLY A 204 16.60 -21.73 -0.25
C GLY A 204 17.89 -21.12 0.30
N LEU A 205 17.80 -20.24 1.28
CA LEU A 205 18.96 -19.65 1.96
C LEU A 205 19.83 -20.71 2.64
N GLU A 206 19.22 -21.74 3.24
CA GLU A 206 19.95 -22.86 3.86
C GLU A 206 20.63 -23.77 2.84
N LYS A 207 19.94 -24.18 1.78
CA LYS A 207 20.47 -25.10 0.78
C LYS A 207 21.47 -24.45 -0.18
N GLU A 208 21.20 -23.23 -0.62
CA GLU A 208 22.00 -22.54 -1.64
C GLU A 208 23.14 -21.74 -1.04
N ALA A 209 22.94 -21.11 0.12
CA ALA A 209 23.97 -20.30 0.79
C ALA A 209 24.61 -20.96 2.01
N GLY A 210 24.11 -22.12 2.46
CA GLY A 210 24.64 -22.84 3.63
C GLY A 210 24.35 -22.18 4.98
N ILE A 211 23.38 -21.24 5.03
CA ILE A 211 23.07 -20.49 6.25
C ILE A 211 21.90 -21.15 6.98
N GLU A 212 22.08 -21.58 8.23
CA GLU A 212 20.98 -22.15 9.05
C GLU A 212 19.83 -21.14 9.14
N SER A 213 18.67 -21.48 8.57
CA SER A 213 17.60 -20.52 8.32
C SER A 213 16.24 -20.99 8.83
N ARG A 214 15.37 -20.04 9.17
CA ARG A 214 13.98 -20.33 9.57
C ARG A 214 13.05 -19.18 9.21
N THR A 215 11.75 -19.41 9.33
CA THR A 215 10.78 -18.34 9.12
C THR A 215 10.88 -17.27 10.20
N LEU A 216 10.58 -16.02 9.86
CA LEU A 216 10.52 -14.91 10.83
C LEU A 216 9.51 -15.19 11.96
N ALA A 217 8.38 -15.82 11.64
CA ALA A 217 7.41 -16.26 12.65
C ALA A 217 8.01 -17.28 13.63
N SER A 218 8.89 -18.18 13.16
CA SER A 218 9.61 -19.11 14.03
C SER A 218 10.60 -18.37 14.92
N TRP A 219 11.38 -17.42 14.39
CA TRP A 219 12.27 -16.56 15.19
C TRP A 219 11.52 -15.82 16.30
N GLN A 220 10.44 -15.13 15.94
CA GLN A 220 9.60 -14.38 16.89
C GLN A 220 9.07 -15.29 18.01
N LEU A 221 8.61 -16.50 17.68
CA LEU A 221 8.15 -17.46 18.67
C LEU A 221 9.27 -17.92 19.61
N GLN A 222 10.49 -18.10 19.10
CA GLN A 222 11.64 -18.51 19.92
C GLN A 222 12.08 -17.39 20.86
N TRP A 223 12.15 -16.14 20.37
CA TRP A 223 12.44 -14.97 21.20
C TRP A 223 11.38 -14.76 22.28
N GLN A 224 10.10 -14.96 21.97
CA GLN A 224 9.00 -14.92 22.96
C GLN A 224 9.13 -16.00 24.03
N ARG A 225 9.74 -17.14 23.69
CA ARG A 225 10.01 -18.27 24.60
C ARG A 225 11.37 -18.17 25.29
N ASP A 226 12.08 -17.05 25.14
CA ASP A 226 13.41 -16.83 25.72
C ASP A 226 14.43 -17.87 25.23
N ARG A 227 14.39 -18.17 23.92
CA ARG A 227 15.27 -19.12 23.23
C ARG A 227 15.90 -18.50 22.00
N LEU A 228 17.07 -19.00 21.61
CA LEU A 228 17.78 -18.61 20.39
C LEU A 228 17.97 -17.10 20.29
N HIS A 229 18.44 -16.51 21.39
CA HIS A 229 18.85 -15.11 21.40
C HIS A 229 20.02 -14.89 20.46
N LEU A 230 19.97 -13.74 19.80
CA LEU A 230 21.11 -13.21 19.08
C LEU A 230 22.07 -12.59 20.11
N ASP A 231 23.33 -12.43 19.73
CA ASP A 231 24.38 -11.80 20.53
C ASP A 231 25.29 -10.93 19.64
N ASP A 232 26.32 -10.34 20.22
CA ASP A 232 27.26 -9.45 19.54
C ASP A 232 28.29 -10.17 18.66
N THR A 233 28.19 -11.49 18.50
CA THR A 233 28.98 -12.30 17.55
C THR A 233 28.10 -12.95 16.48
N THR A 234 26.79 -12.65 16.48
CA THR A 234 25.83 -13.19 15.52
C THR A 234 25.57 -12.22 14.37
N ILE A 235 25.51 -12.76 13.15
CA ILE A 235 25.08 -12.09 11.93
C ILE A 235 23.75 -12.71 11.51
N PHE A 236 22.71 -11.89 11.52
CA PHE A 236 21.37 -12.25 11.09
C PHE A 236 21.15 -11.80 9.65
N VAL A 237 21.01 -12.76 8.73
CA VAL A 237 20.71 -12.51 7.32
C VAL A 237 19.21 -12.67 7.10
N MET A 238 18.56 -11.62 6.60
CA MET A 238 17.16 -11.67 6.20
C MET A 238 17.04 -11.70 4.69
N ASP A 239 16.52 -12.80 4.14
CA ASP A 239 16.24 -12.91 2.70
C ASP A 239 14.76 -12.61 2.38
N GLU A 240 14.50 -12.18 1.14
CA GLU A 240 13.21 -11.69 0.66
C GLU A 240 12.62 -10.58 1.58
N ALA A 241 13.49 -9.70 2.09
CA ALA A 241 13.14 -8.63 3.01
C ALA A 241 12.12 -7.63 2.41
N GLY A 242 12.02 -7.54 1.08
CA GLY A 242 11.03 -6.72 0.37
C GLY A 242 9.57 -7.09 0.66
N MET A 243 9.29 -8.33 1.07
CA MET A 243 7.93 -8.78 1.44
C MET A 243 7.61 -8.61 2.92
N VAL A 244 8.57 -8.18 3.75
CA VAL A 244 8.39 -8.10 5.20
C VAL A 244 7.68 -6.80 5.56
N ALA A 245 6.53 -6.93 6.23
CA ALA A 245 5.73 -5.79 6.66
C ALA A 245 6.43 -4.96 7.74
N SER A 246 6.08 -3.67 7.86
CA SER A 246 6.77 -2.72 8.75
C SER A 246 6.83 -3.18 10.20
N ARG A 247 5.76 -3.77 10.72
CA ARG A 247 5.71 -4.26 12.12
C ARG A 247 6.70 -5.40 12.36
N GLN A 248 6.71 -6.39 11.47
CA GLN A 248 7.59 -7.54 11.60
C GLN A 248 9.05 -7.14 11.38
N MET A 249 9.33 -6.22 10.45
CA MET A 249 10.66 -5.65 10.26
C MET A 249 11.14 -4.93 11.52
N ALA A 250 10.28 -4.08 12.12
CA ALA A 250 10.60 -3.35 13.35
C ALA A 250 10.91 -4.28 14.53
N GLU A 251 10.20 -5.40 14.68
CA GLU A 251 10.51 -6.40 15.71
C GLU A 251 11.91 -7.02 15.53
N VAL A 252 12.29 -7.35 14.29
CA VAL A 252 13.63 -7.92 14.01
C VAL A 252 14.73 -6.87 14.21
N VAL A 253 14.55 -5.66 13.70
CA VAL A 253 15.49 -4.55 13.89
C VAL A 253 15.69 -4.26 15.38
N SER A 254 14.61 -4.26 16.16
CA SER A 254 14.64 -4.04 17.62
C SER A 254 15.38 -5.18 18.35
N GLU A 255 15.14 -6.43 17.97
CA GLU A 255 15.86 -7.57 18.56
C GLU A 255 17.36 -7.52 18.25
N VAL A 256 17.74 -7.22 17.01
CA VAL A 256 19.15 -7.05 16.62
C VAL A 256 19.79 -5.86 17.34
N ALA A 257 19.08 -4.72 17.43
CA ALA A 257 19.56 -3.54 18.14
C ALA A 257 19.84 -3.86 19.62
N ARG A 258 18.92 -4.60 20.26
CA ARG A 258 19.02 -5.03 21.66
C ARG A 258 20.15 -6.03 21.92
N SER A 259 20.33 -7.00 21.03
CA SER A 259 21.29 -8.10 21.23
C SER A 259 22.74 -7.73 20.96
N GLY A 260 22.98 -6.70 20.15
CA GLY A 260 24.33 -6.39 19.70
C GLY A 260 24.71 -7.02 18.36
N ALA A 261 23.85 -7.84 17.77
CA ALA A 261 24.08 -8.54 16.50
C ALA A 261 24.21 -7.61 15.28
N LYS A 262 24.66 -8.18 14.15
CA LYS A 262 24.59 -7.54 12.83
C LYS A 262 23.36 -8.01 12.08
N LEU A 263 22.73 -7.11 11.32
CA LEU A 263 21.62 -7.39 10.41
C LEU A 263 22.07 -7.18 8.96
N VAL A 264 21.80 -8.15 8.10
CA VAL A 264 21.98 -8.03 6.65
C VAL A 264 20.62 -8.24 6.00
N LEU A 265 20.08 -7.20 5.36
CA LEU A 265 18.80 -7.29 4.66
C LEU A 265 19.03 -7.50 3.17
N VAL A 266 18.49 -8.57 2.62
CA VAL A 266 18.60 -8.94 1.21
C VAL A 266 17.20 -9.05 0.63
N GLY A 267 16.95 -8.38 -0.49
CA GLY A 267 15.61 -8.33 -1.07
C GLY A 267 15.55 -7.68 -2.43
N ASP A 268 14.33 -7.58 -2.95
CA ASP A 268 14.02 -6.86 -4.20
C ASP A 268 12.79 -5.99 -3.93
N ALA A 269 12.98 -4.66 -3.86
CA ALA A 269 11.89 -3.73 -3.60
C ALA A 269 10.87 -3.65 -4.76
N GLY A 270 11.27 -4.09 -5.96
CA GLY A 270 10.41 -4.16 -7.13
C GLY A 270 9.47 -5.37 -7.14
N GLN A 271 9.75 -6.43 -6.35
CA GLN A 271 8.88 -7.62 -6.27
C GLN A 271 7.61 -7.37 -5.44
N LEU A 272 6.88 -8.44 -5.14
CA LEU A 272 5.59 -8.37 -4.45
C LEU A 272 5.71 -7.63 -3.12
N GLN A 273 4.74 -6.73 -2.92
CA GLN A 273 4.62 -5.95 -1.70
C GLN A 273 4.19 -6.82 -0.52
N PRO A 274 4.49 -6.41 0.72
CA PRO A 274 4.02 -7.10 1.91
C PRO A 274 2.49 -7.25 1.91
N ILE A 275 1.99 -8.40 2.37
CA ILE A 275 0.54 -8.63 2.49
C ILE A 275 -0.05 -7.69 3.55
N GLU A 276 0.66 -7.50 4.66
CA GLU A 276 0.32 -6.54 5.71
C GLU A 276 0.87 -5.13 5.39
N ALA A 277 0.68 -4.20 6.31
CA ALA A 277 0.99 -2.78 6.13
C ALA A 277 2.49 -2.48 5.95
N GLY A 278 2.75 -1.56 5.01
CA GLY A 278 4.04 -0.91 4.78
C GLY A 278 5.00 -1.70 3.88
N GLY A 279 6.03 -1.02 3.40
CA GLY A 279 7.12 -1.55 2.56
C GLY A 279 8.48 -1.16 3.15
N ALA A 280 8.72 -1.52 4.41
CA ALA A 280 9.87 -1.04 5.19
C ALA A 280 11.23 -1.20 4.53
N PHE A 281 11.45 -2.28 3.76
CA PHE A 281 12.71 -2.53 3.07
C PHE A 281 13.11 -1.38 2.12
N ALA A 282 12.15 -0.84 1.35
CA ALA A 282 12.42 0.26 0.41
C ALA A 282 12.75 1.58 1.15
N SER A 283 12.04 1.88 2.24
CA SER A 283 12.32 3.08 3.03
C SER A 283 13.66 2.97 3.76
N LEU A 284 14.00 1.79 4.30
CA LEU A 284 15.28 1.55 4.98
C LEU A 284 16.47 1.58 4.01
N SER A 285 16.33 1.12 2.78
CA SER A 285 17.40 1.20 1.77
C SER A 285 17.74 2.65 1.44
N ASN A 286 16.73 3.54 1.37
CA ASN A 286 16.94 4.97 1.16
C ASN A 286 17.65 5.66 2.34
N ILE A 287 17.39 5.20 3.57
CA ILE A 287 17.97 5.78 4.79
C ILE A 287 19.42 5.34 4.99
N THR A 288 19.70 4.05 4.82
CA THR A 288 20.98 3.43 5.23
C THR A 288 21.95 3.24 4.06
N GLY A 289 21.47 3.38 2.82
CA GLY A 289 22.18 3.00 1.61
C GLY A 289 22.22 1.48 1.42
N TYR A 290 22.49 1.04 0.19
CA TYR A 290 22.50 -0.37 -0.17
C TYR A 290 23.55 -0.66 -1.24
N ALA A 291 23.94 -1.93 -1.36
CA ALA A 291 24.58 -2.44 -2.56
C ALA A 291 23.52 -2.97 -3.54
N GLU A 292 23.72 -2.73 -4.82
CA GLU A 292 22.75 -3.08 -5.86
C GLU A 292 23.27 -4.21 -6.75
N LEU A 293 22.41 -5.17 -7.07
CA LEU A 293 22.64 -6.23 -8.06
C LEU A 293 21.62 -6.10 -9.19
N GLU A 294 22.02 -5.39 -10.24
CA GLU A 294 21.14 -5.08 -11.38
C GLU A 294 21.09 -6.22 -12.40
N THR A 295 22.16 -6.99 -12.57
CA THR A 295 22.23 -7.93 -13.69
C THR A 295 21.37 -9.17 -13.44
N ILE A 296 20.43 -9.46 -14.34
CA ILE A 296 19.61 -10.68 -14.30
C ILE A 296 20.24 -11.75 -15.19
N TYR A 297 20.64 -12.88 -14.58
CA TYR A 297 21.26 -14.01 -15.29
C TYR A 297 20.27 -15.14 -15.62
N ARG A 298 19.00 -15.01 -15.24
CA ARG A 298 18.01 -16.09 -15.30
C ARG A 298 17.58 -16.45 -16.73
N GLN A 299 17.24 -15.46 -17.55
CA GLN A 299 16.72 -15.70 -18.91
C GLN A 299 17.85 -16.10 -19.85
N PHE A 300 17.58 -16.96 -20.83
CA PHE A 300 18.56 -17.39 -21.84
C PHE A 300 18.68 -16.40 -23.00
N GLU A 301 17.57 -15.81 -23.42
CA GLU A 301 17.56 -14.84 -24.51
C GLU A 301 17.92 -13.43 -24.02
N PRO A 302 18.86 -12.71 -24.69
CA PRO A 302 19.25 -11.36 -24.29
C PRO A 302 18.08 -10.37 -24.22
N TRP A 303 17.17 -10.40 -25.19
CA TRP A 303 16.03 -9.49 -25.23
C TRP A 303 15.05 -9.74 -24.07
N MET A 304 14.90 -11.00 -23.61
CA MET A 304 14.07 -11.32 -22.45
C MET A 304 14.71 -10.84 -21.15
N ARG A 305 16.05 -10.84 -21.06
CA ARG A 305 16.77 -10.20 -19.95
C ARG A 305 16.51 -8.70 -19.93
N GLU A 306 16.63 -8.02 -21.07
CA GLU A 306 16.37 -6.59 -21.20
C GLU A 306 14.91 -6.23 -20.84
N ALA A 307 13.94 -7.01 -21.31
CA ALA A 307 12.54 -6.86 -20.93
C ALA A 307 12.32 -7.09 -19.43
N SER A 308 12.99 -8.09 -18.83
CA SER A 308 12.93 -8.37 -17.39
C SER A 308 13.57 -7.25 -16.56
N MET A 309 14.66 -6.65 -17.02
CA MET A 309 15.29 -5.48 -16.40
C MET A 309 14.37 -4.25 -16.51
N SER A 310 13.70 -4.06 -17.64
CA SER A 310 12.72 -2.98 -17.85
C SER A 310 11.56 -3.11 -16.85
N LEU A 311 11.01 -4.32 -16.68
CA LEU A 311 10.02 -4.60 -15.63
C LEU A 311 10.55 -4.30 -14.22
N ALA A 312 11.78 -4.69 -13.92
CA ALA A 312 12.39 -4.48 -12.61
C ALA A 312 12.57 -2.98 -12.27
N ARG A 313 12.90 -2.16 -13.28
CA ARG A 313 12.98 -0.70 -13.19
C ARG A 313 11.62 0.00 -13.23
N GLY A 314 10.57 -0.76 -13.52
CA GLY A 314 9.19 -0.27 -13.59
C GLY A 314 8.77 0.31 -14.93
N ASP A 315 9.59 0.15 -15.97
CA ASP A 315 9.25 0.47 -17.36
C ASP A 315 8.48 -0.71 -17.99
N VAL A 316 7.20 -0.78 -17.63
CA VAL A 316 6.30 -1.86 -18.05
C VAL A 316 5.95 -1.75 -19.54
N GLU A 317 5.87 -0.54 -20.08
CA GLU A 317 5.51 -0.31 -21.48
C GLU A 317 6.60 -0.85 -22.41
N THR A 318 7.87 -0.51 -22.18
CA THR A 318 8.99 -1.04 -22.97
C THR A 318 9.05 -2.57 -22.90
N ALA A 319 8.88 -3.14 -21.71
CA ALA A 319 8.90 -4.58 -21.53
C ALA A 319 7.75 -5.29 -22.27
N LEU A 320 6.51 -4.82 -22.10
CA LEU A 320 5.35 -5.43 -22.76
C LEU A 320 5.41 -5.27 -24.27
N THR A 321 5.94 -4.15 -24.78
CA THR A 321 6.17 -3.95 -26.21
C THR A 321 7.16 -4.99 -26.74
N ALA A 322 8.28 -5.22 -26.04
CA ALA A 322 9.25 -6.23 -26.43
C ALA A 322 8.66 -7.66 -26.51
N TYR A 323 7.75 -8.00 -25.58
CA TYR A 323 7.00 -9.27 -25.61
C TYR A 323 5.96 -9.29 -26.74
N ASN A 324 5.20 -8.21 -26.92
CA ASN A 324 4.15 -8.12 -27.93
C ASN A 324 4.69 -8.20 -29.36
N ASP A 325 5.78 -7.49 -29.66
CA ASP A 325 6.44 -7.47 -30.97
C ASP A 325 6.92 -8.87 -31.41
N ARG A 326 7.09 -9.77 -30.44
CA ARG A 326 7.53 -11.17 -30.66
C ARG A 326 6.40 -12.18 -30.48
N GLY A 327 5.15 -11.74 -30.35
CA GLY A 327 3.98 -12.61 -30.24
C GLY A 327 3.79 -13.27 -28.87
N HIS A 328 4.39 -12.73 -27.81
CA HIS A 328 4.26 -13.25 -26.44
C HIS A 328 3.10 -12.62 -25.66
N VAL A 329 2.35 -11.70 -26.26
CA VAL A 329 1.09 -11.16 -25.71
C VAL A 329 -0.05 -11.67 -26.58
N ILE A 330 -0.94 -12.46 -25.99
CA ILE A 330 -2.07 -13.09 -26.67
C ILE A 330 -3.35 -12.44 -26.18
N GLU A 331 -4.04 -11.80 -27.09
CA GLU A 331 -5.29 -11.10 -26.82
C GLU A 331 -6.49 -11.96 -27.22
N ALA A 332 -7.51 -11.98 -26.37
CA ALA A 332 -8.79 -12.65 -26.63
C ALA A 332 -9.96 -11.69 -26.36
N ALA A 333 -11.12 -11.96 -26.95
CA ALA A 333 -12.29 -11.10 -26.72
C ALA A 333 -12.88 -11.32 -25.32
N THR A 334 -12.88 -12.58 -24.86
CA THR A 334 -13.42 -12.98 -23.55
C THR A 334 -12.40 -13.71 -22.70
N LYS A 335 -12.63 -13.73 -21.38
CA LYS A 335 -11.77 -14.46 -20.45
C LYS A 335 -11.73 -15.97 -20.71
N ASP A 336 -12.86 -16.56 -21.10
CA ASP A 336 -12.94 -17.99 -21.39
C ASP A 336 -12.12 -18.36 -22.64
N GLU A 337 -12.14 -17.51 -23.66
CA GLU A 337 -11.26 -17.65 -24.84
C GLU A 337 -9.78 -17.53 -24.47
N ALA A 338 -9.41 -16.57 -23.61
CA ALA A 338 -8.03 -16.43 -23.14
C ALA A 338 -7.57 -17.68 -22.38
N ILE A 339 -8.42 -18.25 -21.52
CA ILE A 339 -8.14 -19.50 -20.79
C ILE A 339 -8.00 -20.68 -21.76
N ALA A 340 -8.88 -20.78 -22.76
CA ALA A 340 -8.83 -21.85 -23.76
C ALA A 340 -7.56 -21.77 -24.60
N ALA A 341 -7.16 -20.58 -25.06
CA ALA A 341 -5.91 -20.35 -25.78
C ALA A 341 -4.70 -20.70 -24.91
N LEU A 342 -4.69 -20.26 -23.65
CA LEU A 342 -3.62 -20.56 -22.71
C LEU A 342 -3.43 -22.06 -22.52
N VAL A 343 -4.52 -22.79 -22.24
CA VAL A 343 -4.45 -24.25 -22.04
C VAL A 343 -4.02 -24.94 -23.32
N LYS A 344 -4.54 -24.54 -24.49
CA LYS A 344 -4.12 -25.09 -25.79
C LYS A 344 -2.61 -24.94 -26.00
N ASP A 345 -2.07 -23.75 -25.77
CA ASP A 345 -0.65 -23.46 -25.98
C ASP A 345 0.23 -24.16 -24.94
N TRP A 346 -0.20 -24.18 -23.67
CA TRP A 346 0.48 -24.95 -22.62
C TRP A 346 0.55 -26.43 -22.94
N VAL A 347 -0.56 -27.00 -23.43
CA VAL A 347 -0.66 -28.41 -23.83
C VAL A 347 0.21 -28.69 -25.05
N ALA A 348 0.32 -27.78 -26.01
CA ALA A 348 1.22 -27.91 -27.15
C ALA A 348 2.70 -27.92 -26.73
N ASP A 349 3.04 -27.12 -25.71
CA ASP A 349 4.39 -26.99 -25.14
C ASP A 349 4.71 -28.01 -24.05
N TYR A 350 3.76 -28.87 -23.67
CA TYR A 350 3.92 -29.75 -22.52
C TYR A 350 5.01 -30.80 -22.76
N ASP A 351 6.08 -30.71 -21.98
CA ASP A 351 7.20 -31.65 -21.95
C ASP A 351 7.44 -32.06 -20.49
N GLN A 352 7.41 -33.37 -20.21
CA GLN A 352 7.62 -33.91 -18.86
C GLN A 352 9.05 -33.71 -18.34
N ASN A 353 10.01 -33.39 -19.23
CA ASN A 353 11.40 -33.14 -18.88
C ASN A 353 11.71 -31.65 -18.66
N ARG A 354 10.78 -30.75 -19.01
CA ARG A 354 10.92 -29.31 -18.79
C ARG A 354 9.98 -28.84 -17.70
N SER A 355 10.42 -27.86 -16.93
CA SER A 355 9.57 -27.26 -15.91
C SER A 355 8.64 -26.21 -16.55
N SER A 356 7.33 -26.38 -16.37
CA SER A 356 6.33 -25.41 -16.82
C SER A 356 5.36 -25.02 -15.70
N LEU A 357 4.88 -23.79 -15.73
CA LEU A 357 3.95 -23.29 -14.73
C LEU A 357 2.93 -22.31 -15.32
N ILE A 358 1.67 -22.48 -14.96
CA ILE A 358 0.61 -21.52 -15.27
C ILE A 358 0.42 -20.59 -14.06
N LEU A 359 0.38 -19.28 -14.30
CA LEU A 359 0.19 -18.26 -13.28
C LEU A 359 -1.13 -17.50 -13.50
N ALA A 360 -1.88 -17.32 -12.42
CA ALA A 360 -3.07 -16.48 -12.42
C ALA A 360 -3.20 -15.68 -11.10
N TYR A 361 -4.04 -14.65 -11.09
CA TYR A 361 -4.29 -13.87 -9.87
C TYR A 361 -5.26 -14.57 -8.91
N MET A 362 -6.45 -14.92 -9.40
CA MET A 362 -7.54 -15.41 -8.55
C MET A 362 -7.48 -16.92 -8.36
N ARG A 363 -7.77 -17.39 -7.13
CA ARG A 363 -7.84 -18.83 -6.81
C ARG A 363 -8.88 -19.59 -7.64
N ARG A 364 -9.99 -18.93 -8.01
CA ARG A 364 -11.02 -19.53 -8.89
C ARG A 364 -10.45 -19.85 -10.28
N ASP A 365 -9.63 -18.95 -10.82
CA ASP A 365 -9.03 -19.11 -12.15
C ASP A 365 -7.95 -20.19 -12.10
N VAL A 366 -7.13 -20.20 -11.04
CA VAL A 366 -6.15 -21.26 -10.77
C VAL A 366 -6.81 -22.64 -10.72
N ARG A 367 -7.99 -22.74 -10.09
CA ARG A 367 -8.73 -24.00 -10.02
C ARG A 367 -9.18 -24.46 -11.41
N ALA A 368 -9.83 -23.56 -12.16
CA ALA A 368 -10.28 -23.86 -13.52
C ALA A 368 -9.12 -24.25 -14.44
N LEU A 369 -8.00 -23.53 -14.36
CA LEU A 369 -6.80 -23.83 -15.15
C LEU A 369 -6.18 -25.19 -14.80
N ASN A 370 -6.13 -25.56 -13.52
CA ASN A 370 -5.66 -26.89 -13.10
C ASN A 370 -6.57 -28.01 -13.62
N GLU A 371 -7.90 -27.83 -13.51
CA GLU A 371 -8.89 -28.80 -13.99
C GLU A 371 -8.79 -28.98 -15.52
N LEU A 372 -8.70 -27.88 -16.28
CA LEU A 372 -8.59 -27.91 -17.74
C LEU A 372 -7.25 -28.49 -18.22
N ALA A 373 -6.14 -28.09 -17.59
CA ALA A 373 -4.80 -28.63 -17.91
C ALA A 373 -4.76 -30.14 -17.71
N ARG A 374 -5.28 -30.63 -16.58
CA ARG A 374 -5.32 -32.07 -16.28
C ARG A 374 -6.23 -32.83 -17.25
N SER A 375 -7.42 -32.31 -17.53
CA SER A 375 -8.34 -32.94 -18.49
C SER A 375 -7.72 -33.08 -19.87
N ALA A 376 -7.00 -32.05 -20.35
CA ALA A 376 -6.33 -32.11 -21.64
C ALA A 376 -5.19 -33.16 -21.69
N LEU A 377 -4.48 -33.39 -20.58
CA LEU A 377 -3.48 -34.47 -20.50
C LEU A 377 -4.13 -35.87 -20.52
N ILE A 378 -5.31 -36.02 -19.94
CA ILE A 378 -6.08 -37.28 -19.97
C ILE A 378 -6.57 -37.56 -21.39
N GLU A 379 -7.15 -36.56 -22.06
CA GLU A 379 -7.63 -36.69 -23.44
C GLU A 379 -6.51 -37.07 -24.42
N ARG A 380 -5.28 -36.61 -24.17
CA ARG A 380 -4.08 -36.98 -24.94
C ARG A 380 -3.47 -38.34 -24.56
N GLY A 381 -4.03 -39.04 -23.58
CA GLY A 381 -3.51 -40.32 -23.08
C GLY A 381 -2.16 -40.20 -22.35
N GLN A 382 -1.74 -38.99 -21.96
CA GLN A 382 -0.52 -38.75 -21.22
C GLN A 382 -0.71 -38.94 -19.70
N LEU A 383 -1.95 -38.96 -19.24
CA LEU A 383 -2.35 -39.18 -17.85
C LEU A 383 -3.57 -40.10 -17.79
N SER A 384 -3.68 -40.95 -16.77
CA SER A 384 -4.90 -41.71 -16.51
C SER A 384 -5.91 -40.90 -15.68
N GLU A 385 -7.17 -41.35 -15.59
CA GLU A 385 -8.16 -40.69 -14.73
C GLU A 385 -7.71 -40.59 -13.26
N GLY A 386 -6.89 -41.54 -12.81
CA GLY A 386 -6.30 -41.58 -11.47
C GLY A 386 -7.24 -42.15 -10.41
N HIS A 387 -6.84 -41.97 -9.15
CA HIS A 387 -7.57 -42.46 -7.99
C HIS A 387 -8.09 -41.30 -7.14
N GLU A 388 -9.29 -41.48 -6.59
CA GLU A 388 -9.90 -40.50 -5.68
C GLU A 388 -9.05 -40.34 -4.41
N PHE A 389 -8.80 -39.08 -4.06
CA PHE A 389 -8.14 -38.62 -2.85
C PHE A 389 -8.95 -37.46 -2.25
N ARG A 390 -9.26 -37.55 -0.96
CA ARG A 390 -10.00 -36.50 -0.25
C ARG A 390 -9.06 -35.42 0.27
N THR A 391 -8.92 -34.35 -0.50
CA THR A 391 -8.17 -33.16 -0.09
C THR A 391 -8.99 -32.29 0.87
N ALA A 392 -8.34 -31.32 1.50
CA ALA A 392 -8.98 -30.33 2.38
C ALA A 392 -10.03 -29.49 1.64
N ASP A 393 -9.84 -29.26 0.34
CA ASP A 393 -10.73 -28.45 -0.52
C ASP A 393 -11.61 -29.33 -1.44
N GLY A 394 -11.90 -30.56 -1.00
CA GLY A 394 -12.81 -31.50 -1.65
C GLY A 394 -12.11 -32.71 -2.29
N ALA A 395 -12.89 -33.60 -2.91
CA ALA A 395 -12.32 -34.74 -3.63
C ALA A 395 -11.53 -34.25 -4.86
N ARG A 396 -10.41 -34.92 -5.14
CA ARG A 396 -9.60 -34.79 -6.35
C ARG A 396 -9.19 -36.18 -6.80
N ASN A 397 -8.91 -36.33 -8.09
CA ASN A 397 -8.27 -37.52 -8.60
C ASN A 397 -6.79 -37.21 -8.87
N PHE A 398 -5.91 -38.12 -8.44
CA PHE A 398 -4.49 -38.08 -8.73
C PHE A 398 -4.06 -39.34 -9.48
N ALA A 399 -3.22 -39.19 -10.48
CA ALA A 399 -2.60 -40.25 -11.26
C ALA A 399 -1.08 -40.12 -11.22
N ALA A 400 -0.37 -41.23 -11.49
CA ALA A 400 1.07 -41.16 -11.73
C ALA A 400 1.34 -40.21 -12.91
N GLY A 401 2.27 -39.27 -12.73
CA GLY A 401 2.56 -38.17 -13.65
C GLY A 401 1.96 -36.83 -13.23
N ASP A 402 0.96 -36.79 -12.34
CA ASP A 402 0.30 -35.54 -11.94
C ASP A 402 1.29 -34.56 -11.27
N GLN A 403 1.23 -33.29 -11.65
CA GLN A 403 1.89 -32.22 -10.89
C GLN A 403 0.99 -31.78 -9.74
N VAL A 404 1.52 -31.72 -8.52
CA VAL A 404 0.79 -31.37 -7.30
C VAL A 404 1.47 -30.24 -6.53
N VAL A 405 0.68 -29.53 -5.74
CA VAL A 405 1.17 -28.47 -4.83
C VAL A 405 0.73 -28.75 -3.40
N PHE A 406 1.67 -28.64 -2.47
CA PHE A 406 1.39 -28.73 -1.03
C PHE A 406 0.87 -27.39 -0.52
N LEU A 407 -0.18 -27.41 0.31
CA LEU A 407 -0.89 -26.21 0.77
C LEU A 407 -0.63 -25.90 2.25
N LYS A 408 0.03 -26.81 2.98
CA LYS A 408 0.35 -26.64 4.41
C LYS A 408 1.71 -27.23 4.75
N ASN A 409 2.46 -26.56 5.61
CA ASN A 409 3.72 -27.08 6.14
C ASN A 409 3.46 -28.32 7.01
N GLU A 410 4.25 -29.37 6.82
CA GLU A 410 4.25 -30.57 7.65
C GLU A 410 5.68 -31.09 7.81
N GLY A 411 6.24 -30.88 9.01
CA GLY A 411 7.66 -31.15 9.29
C GLY A 411 8.02 -32.64 9.26
N SER A 412 7.10 -33.51 9.67
CA SER A 412 7.29 -34.97 9.65
C SER A 412 7.49 -35.53 8.23
N LEU A 413 6.85 -34.90 7.24
CA LEU A 413 6.98 -35.22 5.82
C LEU A 413 8.06 -34.38 5.12
N GLY A 414 8.62 -33.37 5.81
CA GLY A 414 9.53 -32.40 5.22
C GLY A 414 8.90 -31.63 4.05
N VAL A 415 7.59 -31.36 4.07
CA VAL A 415 6.89 -30.64 2.99
C VAL A 415 6.44 -29.26 3.45
N MET A 416 6.38 -28.32 2.52
CA MET A 416 6.05 -26.92 2.79
C MET A 416 4.93 -26.42 1.88
N ASN A 417 4.20 -25.42 2.36
CA ASN A 417 3.20 -24.71 1.58
C ASN A 417 3.85 -24.04 0.35
N GLY A 418 3.30 -24.32 -0.84
CA GLY A 418 3.81 -23.86 -2.13
C GLY A 418 4.87 -24.77 -2.75
N MET A 419 5.29 -25.84 -2.08
CA MET A 419 6.17 -26.85 -2.68
C MET A 419 5.42 -27.57 -3.80
N ILE A 420 6.05 -27.68 -4.97
CA ILE A 420 5.54 -28.41 -6.12
C ILE A 420 6.23 -29.78 -6.17
N GLY A 421 5.49 -30.82 -6.52
CA GLY A 421 6.01 -32.16 -6.72
C GLY A 421 5.29 -32.89 -7.84
N ARG A 422 5.84 -34.05 -8.21
CA ARG A 422 5.28 -34.92 -9.23
C ARG A 422 4.83 -36.24 -8.61
N VAL A 423 3.62 -36.66 -8.85
CA VAL A 423 3.11 -37.95 -8.38
C VAL A 423 3.80 -39.06 -9.17
N VAL A 424 4.45 -39.99 -8.47
CA VAL A 424 5.09 -41.16 -9.09
C VAL A 424 4.24 -42.41 -8.96
N ASP A 425 3.44 -42.49 -7.90
CA ASP A 425 2.50 -43.58 -7.64
C ASP A 425 1.22 -43.00 -7.03
N ALA A 426 0.07 -43.51 -7.47
CA ALA A 426 -1.23 -43.08 -6.99
C ALA A 426 -2.10 -44.30 -6.71
N GLY A 427 -2.74 -44.30 -5.55
CA GLY A 427 -3.72 -45.30 -5.14
C GLY A 427 -4.89 -44.63 -4.41
N LYS A 428 -5.89 -45.43 -4.04
CA LYS A 428 -7.08 -44.89 -3.36
C LYS A 428 -6.71 -44.28 -2.01
N GLY A 429 -6.84 -42.95 -1.91
CA GLY A 429 -6.50 -42.19 -0.70
C GLY A 429 -5.02 -42.14 -0.34
N ARG A 430 -4.12 -42.57 -1.24
CA ARG A 430 -2.66 -42.57 -1.06
C ARG A 430 -1.99 -42.07 -2.33
N ILE A 431 -0.99 -41.20 -2.19
CA ILE A 431 -0.12 -40.80 -3.29
C ILE A 431 1.34 -40.80 -2.83
N VAL A 432 2.26 -41.11 -3.74
CA VAL A 432 3.70 -40.93 -3.55
C VAL A 432 4.15 -39.82 -4.47
N VAL A 433 4.74 -38.78 -3.90
CA VAL A 433 5.13 -37.56 -4.60
C VAL A 433 6.64 -37.40 -4.56
N GLU A 434 7.26 -37.28 -5.74
CA GLU A 434 8.63 -36.86 -5.91
C GLU A 434 8.71 -35.32 -5.74
N VAL A 435 9.54 -34.86 -4.80
CA VAL A 435 9.73 -33.44 -4.49
C VAL A 435 11.20 -33.03 -4.50
N GLY A 436 11.46 -31.82 -5.02
CA GLY A 436 12.78 -31.19 -5.03
C GLY A 436 13.77 -31.79 -6.04
N GLU A 437 14.91 -31.12 -6.21
CA GLU A 437 15.96 -31.50 -7.18
C GLU A 437 16.64 -32.85 -6.84
N GLY A 438 16.64 -33.23 -5.55
CA GLY A 438 17.15 -34.51 -5.08
C GLY A 438 16.19 -35.69 -5.22
N LYS A 439 15.06 -35.54 -5.94
CA LYS A 439 14.07 -36.60 -6.20
C LYS A 439 13.62 -37.36 -4.95
N ARG A 440 13.36 -36.62 -3.87
CA ARG A 440 12.93 -37.22 -2.60
C ARG A 440 11.49 -37.69 -2.73
N MET A 441 11.24 -38.93 -2.34
CA MET A 441 9.89 -39.49 -2.34
C MET A 441 9.18 -39.19 -1.02
N VAL A 442 7.98 -38.63 -1.11
CA VAL A 442 7.10 -38.35 0.02
C VAL A 442 5.81 -39.14 -0.15
N GLU A 443 5.57 -40.07 0.75
CA GLU A 443 4.32 -40.80 0.80
C GLU A 443 3.28 -40.02 1.62
N ILE A 444 2.07 -39.89 1.05
CA ILE A 444 0.97 -39.13 1.62
C ILE A 444 -0.26 -40.03 1.65
N ASP A 445 -0.87 -40.14 2.83
CA ASP A 445 -2.18 -40.75 3.01
C ASP A 445 -3.17 -39.68 3.47
N GLN A 446 -4.34 -39.64 2.82
CA GLN A 446 -5.37 -38.63 3.02
C GLN A 446 -5.86 -38.50 4.47
N ARG A 447 -5.67 -39.55 5.31
CA ARG A 447 -6.05 -39.54 6.72
C ARG A 447 -5.10 -38.69 7.57
N PHE A 448 -3.84 -38.58 7.16
CA PHE A 448 -2.79 -37.87 7.90
C PHE A 448 -2.48 -36.52 7.28
N TYR A 449 -2.55 -36.41 5.95
CA TYR A 449 -2.29 -35.15 5.25
C TYR A 449 -3.21 -34.99 4.04
N ALA A 450 -4.10 -34.00 4.10
CA ALA A 450 -5.08 -33.70 3.04
C ALA A 450 -4.85 -32.34 2.35
N ASN A 451 -3.81 -31.58 2.73
CA ASN A 451 -3.58 -30.22 2.23
C ASN A 451 -2.73 -30.25 0.95
N VAL A 452 -3.25 -30.91 -0.09
CA VAL A 452 -2.61 -31.06 -1.41
C VAL A 452 -3.65 -30.77 -2.49
N ASP A 453 -3.25 -30.17 -3.61
CA ASP A 453 -4.11 -29.97 -4.79
C ASP A 453 -3.26 -30.12 -6.07
N HIS A 454 -3.88 -30.05 -7.24
CA HIS A 454 -3.16 -30.00 -8.53
C HIS A 454 -2.27 -28.75 -8.61
N GLY A 455 -1.10 -28.91 -9.21
CA GLY A 455 -0.02 -27.92 -9.22
C GLY A 455 0.38 -27.41 -10.60
N TYR A 456 -0.40 -27.66 -11.65
CA TYR A 456 -0.15 -27.15 -13.01
C TYR A 456 -0.26 -25.62 -13.07
N ALA A 457 -1.24 -25.08 -12.35
CA ALA A 457 -1.45 -23.66 -12.16
C ALA A 457 -1.32 -23.26 -10.68
N THR A 458 -0.76 -22.07 -10.43
CA THR A 458 -0.67 -21.48 -9.09
C THR A 458 -0.91 -19.97 -9.13
N THR A 459 -1.12 -19.37 -7.95
CA THR A 459 -1.24 -17.92 -7.87
C THR A 459 0.12 -17.26 -8.03
N VAL A 460 0.19 -16.07 -8.65
CA VAL A 460 1.45 -15.30 -8.78
C VAL A 460 2.19 -15.18 -7.44
N HIS A 461 1.48 -14.92 -6.35
CA HIS A 461 2.06 -14.85 -4.99
C HIS A 461 2.77 -16.12 -4.53
N LYS A 462 2.27 -17.30 -4.89
CA LYS A 462 2.88 -18.58 -4.53
C LYS A 462 4.06 -18.94 -5.43
N SER A 463 4.20 -18.26 -6.57
CA SER A 463 5.31 -18.45 -7.49
C SER A 463 6.57 -17.66 -7.12
N GLN A 464 6.52 -16.81 -6.08
CA GLN A 464 7.69 -16.04 -5.69
C GLN A 464 8.86 -16.95 -5.30
N GLY A 465 10.06 -16.59 -5.77
CA GLY A 465 11.27 -17.41 -5.64
C GLY A 465 11.29 -18.67 -6.51
N VAL A 466 10.20 -19.03 -7.20
CA VAL A 466 10.20 -20.12 -8.18
C VAL A 466 10.88 -19.63 -9.46
N THR A 467 11.70 -20.50 -10.06
CA THR A 467 12.20 -20.37 -11.42
C THR A 467 11.80 -21.61 -12.20
N VAL A 468 11.20 -21.46 -13.36
CA VAL A 468 10.83 -22.55 -14.28
C VAL A 468 11.26 -22.21 -15.70
N ASP A 469 11.27 -23.19 -16.59
CA ASP A 469 11.71 -22.99 -17.97
C ASP A 469 10.67 -22.19 -18.75
N ARG A 470 9.38 -22.56 -18.63
CA ARG A 470 8.27 -21.91 -19.35
C ARG A 470 7.14 -21.47 -18.44
N VAL A 471 6.58 -20.29 -18.73
CA VAL A 471 5.51 -19.69 -17.92
C VAL A 471 4.37 -19.21 -18.80
N LYS A 472 3.13 -19.60 -18.48
CA LYS A 472 1.92 -19.01 -19.08
C LYS A 472 1.22 -18.15 -18.05
N VAL A 473 0.93 -16.89 -18.34
CA VAL A 473 0.33 -15.93 -17.40
C VAL A 473 -1.05 -15.53 -17.88
N LEU A 474 -2.08 -15.77 -17.06
CA LEU A 474 -3.40 -15.18 -17.27
C LEU A 474 -3.44 -13.79 -16.63
N ALA A 475 -3.54 -12.76 -17.47
CA ALA A 475 -3.64 -11.38 -17.03
C ALA A 475 -4.97 -11.13 -16.31
N ALA A 476 -4.96 -10.24 -15.31
CA ALA A 476 -6.15 -9.85 -14.57
C ALA A 476 -6.16 -8.34 -14.34
N SER A 477 -7.36 -7.76 -14.19
CA SER A 477 -7.57 -6.34 -13.93
C SER A 477 -6.93 -5.82 -12.63
N MET A 478 -6.61 -6.74 -11.71
CA MET A 478 -5.94 -6.50 -10.42
C MET A 478 -4.42 -6.53 -10.50
N PHE A 479 -3.82 -6.82 -11.67
CA PHE A 479 -2.37 -6.71 -11.83
C PHE A 479 -1.93 -5.26 -11.66
N ASP A 480 -0.79 -5.12 -11.00
CA ASP A 480 -0.01 -3.90 -10.87
C ASP A 480 1.43 -4.18 -11.30
N ARG A 481 2.31 -3.19 -11.18
CA ARG A 481 3.71 -3.30 -11.59
C ARG A 481 4.44 -4.45 -10.89
N HIS A 482 4.22 -4.60 -9.59
CA HIS A 482 4.88 -5.63 -8.78
C HIS A 482 4.43 -7.04 -9.15
N LEU A 483 3.11 -7.25 -9.33
CA LEU A 483 2.55 -8.52 -9.79
C LEU A 483 3.02 -8.87 -11.20
N SER A 484 3.08 -7.89 -12.08
CA SER A 484 3.50 -8.07 -13.48
C SER A 484 4.97 -8.46 -13.56
N TYR A 485 5.83 -7.75 -12.85
CA TYR A 485 7.25 -8.08 -12.75
C TYR A 485 7.41 -9.51 -12.22
N VAL A 486 6.77 -9.85 -11.10
CA VAL A 486 6.88 -11.21 -10.56
C VAL A 486 6.34 -12.26 -11.53
N ALA A 487 5.18 -12.06 -12.14
CA ALA A 487 4.59 -13.05 -13.05
C ALA A 487 5.46 -13.26 -14.31
N LEU A 488 5.96 -12.18 -14.91
CA LEU A 488 6.67 -12.23 -16.19
C LEU A 488 8.14 -12.63 -16.06
N THR A 489 8.76 -12.58 -14.87
CA THR A 489 10.18 -12.93 -14.71
C THR A 489 10.45 -14.31 -14.11
N ARG A 490 9.46 -15.21 -14.02
CA ARG A 490 9.68 -16.58 -13.49
C ARG A 490 10.30 -17.55 -14.50
N HIS A 491 10.31 -17.20 -15.77
CA HIS A 491 10.79 -18.05 -16.87
C HIS A 491 12.31 -18.00 -17.05
N ARG A 492 12.89 -19.06 -17.63
CA ARG A 492 14.24 -19.11 -18.20
C ARG A 492 14.22 -19.06 -19.72
N GLU A 493 13.28 -19.76 -20.34
CA GLU A 493 13.18 -19.94 -21.79
C GLU A 493 12.09 -19.08 -22.42
N SER A 494 10.85 -19.12 -21.91
CA SER A 494 9.75 -18.34 -22.49
C SER A 494 8.65 -17.99 -21.48
N VAL A 495 8.00 -16.85 -21.74
CA VAL A 495 6.78 -16.44 -21.04
C VAL A 495 5.76 -15.93 -22.04
N GLU A 496 4.49 -16.27 -21.83
CA GLU A 496 3.38 -15.77 -22.66
C GLU A 496 2.27 -15.21 -21.76
N LEU A 497 1.77 -14.02 -22.11
CA LEU A 497 0.76 -13.27 -21.36
C LEU A 497 -0.57 -13.28 -22.11
N TYR A 498 -1.60 -13.85 -21.50
CA TYR A 498 -2.94 -13.98 -22.07
C TYR A 498 -3.86 -12.94 -21.44
N ALA A 499 -4.38 -12.02 -22.25
CA ALA A 499 -5.24 -10.94 -21.82
C ALA A 499 -6.58 -10.98 -22.53
N SER A 500 -7.67 -10.76 -21.80
CA SER A 500 -9.00 -10.67 -22.39
C SER A 500 -9.51 -9.24 -22.41
N ALA A 501 -10.12 -8.83 -23.52
CA ALA A 501 -10.62 -7.47 -23.71
C ALA A 501 -11.66 -7.11 -22.64
N ASP A 502 -12.57 -8.03 -22.30
CA ASP A 502 -13.63 -7.85 -21.30
C ASP A 502 -13.12 -7.61 -19.86
N GLU A 503 -12.02 -8.25 -19.46
CA GLU A 503 -11.39 -8.07 -18.13
C GLU A 503 -10.80 -6.65 -18.00
N PHE A 504 -10.35 -6.05 -19.12
CA PHE A 504 -9.74 -4.72 -19.15
C PHE A 504 -10.65 -3.60 -19.66
N LYS A 505 -11.92 -3.89 -20.00
CA LYS A 505 -12.93 -2.86 -20.31
C LYS A 505 -13.00 -1.85 -19.16
N ARG A 506 -12.79 -0.57 -19.48
CA ARG A 506 -12.91 0.52 -18.50
C ARG A 506 -14.38 0.64 -18.08
N TYR A 507 -14.72 0.10 -16.91
CA TYR A 507 -15.84 0.65 -16.15
C TYR A 507 -15.41 2.04 -15.68
N SER A 508 -15.70 3.06 -16.50
CA SER A 508 -15.76 4.44 -16.04
C SER A 508 -16.74 4.45 -14.88
N ARG A 509 -16.22 4.54 -13.65
CA ARG A 509 -17.05 4.72 -12.46
C ARG A 509 -17.54 6.15 -12.55
N VAL A 510 -18.70 6.33 -13.15
CA VAL A 510 -19.23 7.67 -13.37
C VAL A 510 -19.72 8.20 -12.03
N ASP A 511 -19.22 9.37 -11.65
CA ASP A 511 -19.74 10.08 -10.49
C ASP A 511 -21.13 10.63 -10.85
N HIS A 512 -22.17 9.86 -10.55
CA HIS A 512 -23.54 10.25 -10.80
C HIS A 512 -23.94 11.54 -10.05
N MET A 513 -23.23 11.93 -8.98
CA MET A 513 -23.48 13.18 -8.25
C MET A 513 -22.85 14.39 -8.93
N ALA A 514 -21.70 14.23 -9.60
CA ALA A 514 -21.07 15.29 -10.41
C ALA A 514 -21.86 15.59 -11.69
N GLY A 515 -22.68 14.64 -12.15
CA GLY A 515 -23.50 14.75 -13.35
C GLY A 515 -22.78 14.19 -14.59
N ILE A 516 -23.53 13.48 -15.43
CA ILE A 516 -23.03 12.79 -16.62
C ILE A 516 -23.50 13.56 -17.83
N THR A 517 -22.56 14.17 -18.55
CA THR A 517 -22.85 14.90 -19.77
C THR A 517 -22.51 14.04 -20.98
N GLY A 518 -23.51 13.76 -21.81
CA GLY A 518 -23.33 12.95 -23.00
C GLY A 518 -24.51 13.10 -23.95
N LYS A 519 -24.34 12.58 -25.17
CA LYS A 519 -25.43 12.52 -26.14
C LYS A 519 -26.40 11.42 -25.74
N MET A 520 -27.67 11.73 -25.62
CA MET A 520 -28.70 10.74 -25.34
C MET A 520 -28.88 9.83 -26.55
N VAL A 521 -28.58 8.54 -26.40
CA VAL A 521 -28.62 7.57 -27.51
C VAL A 521 -29.84 6.65 -27.43
N GLU A 522 -30.30 6.33 -26.22
CA GLU A 522 -31.46 5.46 -25.99
C GLU A 522 -32.15 5.84 -24.68
N ALA A 523 -33.47 5.70 -24.62
CA ALA A 523 -34.24 5.80 -23.39
C ALA A 523 -35.41 4.81 -23.47
N GLY A 524 -35.68 4.07 -22.39
CA GLY A 524 -36.72 3.05 -22.41
C GLY A 524 -36.93 2.33 -21.08
N MET A 525 -37.63 1.19 -21.12
CA MET A 525 -37.87 0.31 -19.99
C MET A 525 -37.18 -1.03 -20.23
N ALA A 526 -36.29 -1.43 -19.32
CA ALA A 526 -35.59 -2.72 -19.43
C ALA A 526 -35.50 -3.40 -18.07
N LYS A 527 -35.38 -4.73 -18.06
CA LYS A 527 -35.13 -5.47 -16.83
C LYS A 527 -33.66 -5.30 -16.43
N PHE A 528 -33.43 -4.90 -15.19
CA PHE A 528 -32.07 -4.77 -14.65
C PHE A 528 -31.34 -6.13 -14.54
N ARG A 529 -32.09 -7.23 -14.45
CA ARG A 529 -31.59 -8.61 -14.49
C ARG A 529 -32.63 -9.56 -15.05
N GLU A 530 -32.18 -10.62 -15.72
CA GLU A 530 -33.01 -11.72 -16.23
C GLU A 530 -33.72 -12.44 -15.06
N GLY A 531 -35.05 -12.60 -15.16
CA GLY A 531 -35.90 -13.24 -14.16
C GLY A 531 -37.38 -12.86 -14.33
N GLU A 532 -38.28 -13.81 -14.06
CA GLU A 532 -39.74 -13.59 -14.09
C GLU A 532 -40.21 -12.63 -12.97
N ASP A 533 -39.48 -12.58 -11.85
CA ASP A 533 -39.81 -11.80 -10.65
C ASP A 533 -39.30 -10.33 -10.69
N VAL A 534 -38.82 -9.83 -11.84
CA VAL A 534 -38.18 -8.52 -11.96
C VAL A 534 -38.92 -7.64 -12.96
N ALA A 535 -39.55 -6.58 -12.45
CA ALA A 535 -40.25 -5.59 -13.26
C ALA A 535 -39.26 -4.74 -14.09
N PRO A 536 -39.60 -4.36 -15.34
CA PRO A 536 -38.83 -3.40 -16.12
C PRO A 536 -38.65 -2.08 -15.34
N SER A 537 -37.46 -1.51 -15.37
CA SER A 537 -37.14 -0.20 -14.79
C SER A 537 -36.75 0.79 -15.90
N PRO A 538 -37.04 2.09 -15.73
CA PRO A 538 -36.65 3.07 -16.72
C PRO A 538 -35.14 3.26 -16.76
N TYR A 539 -34.61 3.42 -17.96
CA TYR A 539 -33.22 3.72 -18.21
C TYR A 539 -33.02 4.79 -19.29
N VAL A 540 -31.84 5.40 -19.26
CA VAL A 540 -31.33 6.31 -20.30
C VAL A 540 -29.87 5.98 -20.56
N ASP A 541 -29.51 5.82 -21.82
CA ASP A 541 -28.13 5.64 -22.26
C ASP A 541 -27.57 6.97 -22.77
N LEU A 542 -26.43 7.39 -22.21
CA LEU A 542 -25.68 8.56 -22.63
C LEU A 542 -24.33 8.16 -23.22
N GLN A 543 -24.00 8.63 -24.42
CA GLN A 543 -22.67 8.48 -24.99
C GLN A 543 -21.79 9.69 -24.63
N ASP A 544 -20.66 9.45 -23.98
CA ASP A 544 -19.73 10.52 -23.58
C ASP A 544 -18.80 10.98 -24.71
N ARG A 545 -17.95 11.97 -24.42
CA ARG A 545 -16.95 12.51 -25.36
C ARG A 545 -15.92 11.49 -25.88
N ASN A 546 -15.77 10.35 -25.20
CA ASN A 546 -14.84 9.29 -25.57
C ASN A 546 -15.55 8.16 -26.33
N GLY A 547 -16.84 8.33 -26.69
CA GLY A 547 -17.65 7.32 -27.36
C GLY A 547 -18.18 6.21 -26.45
N SER A 548 -17.96 6.29 -25.13
CA SER A 548 -18.42 5.27 -24.17
C SER A 548 -19.88 5.50 -23.80
N THR A 549 -20.70 4.45 -23.85
CA THR A 549 -22.12 4.49 -23.49
C THR A 549 -22.34 4.19 -22.01
N HIS A 550 -23.03 5.08 -21.31
CA HIS A 550 -23.36 5.00 -19.89
C HIS A 550 -24.87 4.77 -19.72
N ARG A 551 -25.27 3.57 -19.28
CA ARG A 551 -26.67 3.26 -18.96
C ARG A 551 -27.04 3.66 -17.54
N LEU A 552 -27.95 4.63 -17.42
CA LEU A 552 -28.43 5.20 -16.17
C LEU A 552 -29.82 4.67 -15.86
N TRP A 553 -30.06 4.33 -14.59
CA TRP A 553 -31.32 3.72 -14.15
C TRP A 553 -31.99 4.56 -13.06
N GLY A 554 -33.30 4.74 -13.16
CA GLY A 554 -34.05 5.51 -12.17
C GLY A 554 -35.53 5.68 -12.50
N VAL A 555 -36.36 5.56 -11.46
CA VAL A 555 -37.83 5.74 -11.56
C VAL A 555 -38.22 7.18 -11.93
N SER A 556 -37.36 8.14 -11.59
CA SER A 556 -37.54 9.57 -11.87
C SER A 556 -36.97 10.00 -13.22
N LEU A 557 -36.20 9.13 -13.92
CA LEU A 557 -35.58 9.48 -15.22
C LEU A 557 -36.60 9.90 -16.28
N PRO A 558 -37.74 9.21 -16.47
CA PRO A 558 -38.71 9.63 -17.49
C PRO A 558 -39.22 11.05 -17.22
N LYS A 559 -39.55 11.34 -15.95
CA LYS A 559 -40.02 12.67 -15.52
C LYS A 559 -38.92 13.74 -15.66
N ALA A 560 -37.67 13.40 -15.33
CA ALA A 560 -36.53 14.30 -15.46
C ALA A 560 -36.27 14.67 -16.94
N VAL A 561 -36.29 13.68 -17.84
CA VAL A 561 -36.12 13.88 -19.28
C VAL A 561 -37.28 14.71 -19.84
N GLU A 562 -38.52 14.37 -19.50
CA GLU A 562 -39.73 15.11 -19.93
C GLU A 562 -39.70 16.58 -19.46
N GLN A 563 -39.35 16.83 -18.20
CA GLN A 563 -39.25 18.19 -17.64
C GLN A 563 -38.13 19.02 -18.28
N SER A 564 -37.05 18.38 -18.72
CA SER A 564 -35.96 19.05 -19.42
C SER A 564 -36.27 19.33 -20.89
N GLY A 565 -37.27 18.66 -21.48
CA GLY A 565 -37.57 18.70 -22.91
C GLY A 565 -36.56 17.96 -23.80
N ALA A 566 -35.66 17.16 -23.21
CA ALA A 566 -34.59 16.49 -23.94
C ALA A 566 -35.10 15.31 -24.79
N SER A 567 -34.58 15.18 -26.00
CA SER A 567 -34.87 14.11 -26.95
C SER A 567 -33.64 13.25 -27.26
N ILE A 568 -33.87 12.04 -27.79
CA ILE A 568 -32.79 11.18 -28.29
C ILE A 568 -32.03 11.93 -29.38
N GLY A 569 -30.72 12.11 -29.17
CA GLY A 569 -29.84 12.90 -30.02
C GLY A 569 -29.30 14.18 -29.37
N ASP A 570 -29.93 14.68 -28.30
CA ASP A 570 -29.50 15.88 -27.59
C ASP A 570 -28.32 15.60 -26.65
N VAL A 571 -27.48 16.61 -26.41
CA VAL A 571 -26.44 16.55 -25.37
C VAL A 571 -27.07 16.96 -24.04
N VAL A 572 -27.12 16.01 -23.11
CA VAL A 572 -27.84 16.16 -21.83
C VAL A 572 -26.89 15.85 -20.69
N THR A 573 -26.95 16.65 -19.64
CA THR A 573 -26.35 16.36 -18.35
C THR A 573 -27.39 15.71 -17.44
N LEU A 574 -27.17 14.44 -17.04
CA LEU A 574 -27.98 13.74 -16.04
C LEU A 574 -27.25 13.67 -14.71
N ARG A 575 -27.85 14.25 -13.67
CA ARG A 575 -27.30 14.29 -12.30
C ARG A 575 -28.21 13.57 -11.31
N LYS A 576 -27.62 12.80 -10.40
CA LYS A 576 -28.32 12.17 -9.28
C LYS A 576 -28.41 13.17 -8.12
N ASP A 577 -29.61 13.65 -7.86
CA ASP A 577 -29.87 14.73 -6.89
C ASP A 577 -30.40 14.21 -5.55
N GLY A 578 -30.68 12.91 -5.43
CA GLY A 578 -31.11 12.29 -4.17
C GLY A 578 -31.63 10.86 -4.32
N THR A 579 -32.36 10.40 -3.30
CA THR A 579 -33.13 9.15 -3.30
C THR A 579 -34.58 9.40 -2.82
N GLU A 580 -35.53 8.64 -3.37
CA GLU A 580 -36.95 8.65 -2.99
C GLU A 580 -37.37 7.24 -2.55
N GLN A 581 -38.20 7.12 -1.51
CA GLN A 581 -38.69 5.83 -1.05
C GLN A 581 -39.82 5.31 -1.95
N VAL A 582 -39.60 4.15 -2.57
CA VAL A 582 -40.58 3.47 -3.41
C VAL A 582 -40.90 2.10 -2.81
N ILE A 583 -42.18 1.77 -2.73
CA ILE A 583 -42.63 0.46 -2.28
C ILE A 583 -42.44 -0.56 -3.40
N VAL A 584 -41.66 -1.61 -3.16
CA VAL A 584 -41.40 -2.68 -4.12
C VAL A 584 -41.83 -4.01 -3.52
N LYS A 585 -42.49 -4.84 -4.33
CA LYS A 585 -42.86 -6.20 -3.96
C LYS A 585 -41.64 -7.11 -4.06
N VAL A 586 -41.11 -7.52 -2.92
CA VAL A 586 -39.96 -8.42 -2.82
C VAL A 586 -40.49 -9.84 -2.58
N PRO A 587 -40.09 -10.84 -3.40
CA PRO A 587 -40.43 -12.22 -3.14
C PRO A 587 -39.68 -12.71 -1.90
N VAL A 588 -40.43 -13.08 -0.87
CA VAL A 588 -39.95 -13.72 0.35
C VAL A 588 -40.27 -15.20 0.26
N ILE A 589 -39.25 -16.02 0.43
CA ILE A 589 -39.38 -17.48 0.41
C ILE A 589 -39.49 -17.91 1.86
N ASP A 590 -40.62 -18.49 2.23
CA ASP A 590 -40.79 -19.11 3.54
C ASP A 590 -39.80 -20.28 3.68
N GLU A 591 -38.85 -20.14 4.62
CA GLU A 591 -37.75 -21.10 4.81
C GLU A 591 -38.23 -22.50 5.19
N ALA A 592 -39.44 -22.65 5.74
CA ALA A 592 -40.00 -23.94 6.14
C ALA A 592 -40.71 -24.66 4.98
N THR A 593 -41.34 -23.91 4.06
CA THR A 593 -42.22 -24.48 3.03
C THR A 593 -41.70 -24.30 1.61
N GLY A 594 -40.72 -23.43 1.38
CA GLY A 594 -40.20 -23.08 0.06
C GLY A 594 -41.18 -22.32 -0.83
N LYS A 595 -42.37 -21.97 -0.31
CA LYS A 595 -43.36 -21.17 -1.06
C LYS A 595 -42.91 -19.70 -1.11
N LYS A 596 -42.99 -19.12 -2.31
CA LYS A 596 -42.80 -17.69 -2.55
C LYS A 596 -44.09 -16.95 -2.19
N HIS A 597 -44.02 -16.02 -1.23
CA HIS A 597 -45.01 -14.94 -1.07
C HIS A 597 -44.33 -13.59 -1.33
N PHE A 598 -45.10 -12.55 -1.66
CA PHE A 598 -44.55 -11.23 -1.96
C PHE A 598 -44.83 -10.28 -0.80
N GLU A 599 -43.78 -9.66 -0.27
CA GLU A 599 -43.88 -8.60 0.75
C GLU A 599 -43.62 -7.23 0.12
N GLU A 600 -44.42 -6.24 0.49
CA GLU A 600 -44.17 -4.85 0.13
C GLU A 600 -43.11 -4.25 1.06
N ARG A 601 -41.97 -3.83 0.49
CA ARG A 601 -40.88 -3.17 1.23
C ARG A 601 -40.59 -1.81 0.63
N ALA A 602 -40.42 -0.80 1.47
CA ALA A 602 -39.92 0.50 1.05
C ALA A 602 -38.41 0.37 0.72
N VAL A 603 -38.03 0.74 -0.51
CA VAL A 603 -36.64 0.77 -0.97
C VAL A 603 -36.34 2.14 -1.57
N GLU A 604 -35.12 2.63 -1.35
CA GLU A 604 -34.68 3.90 -1.91
C GLU A 604 -34.35 3.77 -3.41
N ARG A 605 -34.86 4.70 -4.22
CA ARG A 605 -34.61 4.78 -5.66
C ARG A 605 -34.00 6.13 -6.01
N ASN A 606 -33.10 6.16 -6.98
CA ASN A 606 -32.40 7.39 -7.39
C ASN A 606 -33.37 8.44 -7.95
N VAL A 607 -33.21 9.68 -7.51
CA VAL A 607 -33.85 10.87 -8.09
C VAL A 607 -32.86 11.52 -9.06
N TRP A 608 -33.29 11.74 -10.30
CA TRP A 608 -32.49 12.28 -11.37
C TRP A 608 -32.98 13.66 -11.80
N THR A 609 -32.04 14.50 -12.23
CA THR A 609 -32.31 15.79 -12.86
C THR A 609 -31.60 15.82 -14.21
N ALA A 610 -32.29 16.30 -15.25
CA ALA A 610 -31.77 16.42 -16.60
C ALA A 610 -31.67 17.89 -17.00
N ALA A 611 -30.56 18.27 -17.64
CA ALA A 611 -30.38 19.59 -18.22
C ALA A 611 -29.84 19.46 -19.65
N ILE A 612 -30.48 20.14 -20.61
CA ILE A 612 -29.97 20.24 -21.99
C ILE A 612 -28.78 21.19 -21.99
N VAL A 613 -27.67 20.75 -22.57
CA VAL A 613 -26.51 21.61 -22.79
C VAL A 613 -26.69 22.34 -24.12
N GLN A 614 -26.63 23.68 -24.10
CA GLN A 614 -26.83 24.49 -25.30
C GLN A 614 -25.72 24.23 -26.35
N GLU A 615 -26.08 24.29 -27.63
CA GLU A 615 -25.21 24.00 -28.79
C GLU A 615 -23.94 24.87 -28.85
N ASN A 616 -23.95 26.03 -28.19
CA ASN A 616 -22.83 26.98 -28.14
C ASN A 616 -21.83 26.69 -26.99
N ASP A 617 -22.08 25.70 -26.14
CA ASP A 617 -21.19 25.32 -25.04
C ASP A 617 -19.96 24.54 -25.58
N PRO A 618 -18.71 24.89 -25.19
CA PRO A 618 -17.51 24.16 -25.60
C PRO A 618 -17.55 22.64 -25.34
N VAL A 619 -18.30 22.19 -24.32
CA VAL A 619 -18.50 20.78 -24.00
C VAL A 619 -19.47 20.13 -24.99
N ALA A 620 -20.57 20.81 -25.35
CA ALA A 620 -21.51 20.35 -26.38
C ALA A 620 -20.88 20.36 -27.78
N GLN A 621 -20.03 21.34 -28.11
CA GLN A 621 -19.29 21.37 -29.38
C GLN A 621 -18.27 20.25 -29.50
N ARG A 622 -17.58 19.89 -28.41
CA ARG A 622 -16.63 18.76 -28.38
C ARG A 622 -17.32 17.40 -28.43
N ILE A 623 -18.43 17.23 -27.70
CA ILE A 623 -19.25 16.01 -27.77
C ILE A 623 -19.96 15.91 -29.12
N GLY A 624 -20.43 17.03 -29.66
CA GLY A 624 -20.98 17.16 -31.00
C GLY A 624 -19.96 16.81 -32.08
N ALA A 625 -18.71 17.28 -31.98
CA ALA A 625 -17.62 16.92 -32.88
C ALA A 625 -17.23 15.43 -32.78
N ALA A 626 -17.22 14.86 -31.57
CA ALA A 626 -17.01 13.42 -31.37
C ALA A 626 -18.18 12.58 -31.93
N ALA A 627 -19.42 13.08 -31.84
CA ALA A 627 -20.62 12.45 -32.38
C ALA A 627 -20.88 12.74 -33.88
N MET A 628 -20.21 13.74 -34.47
CA MET A 628 -20.20 14.01 -35.92
C MET A 628 -19.50 12.88 -36.68
N PHE A 629 -18.65 12.09 -36.01
CA PHE A 629 -18.09 10.86 -36.56
C PHE A 629 -19.04 9.64 -36.43
N ALA A 630 -20.30 9.83 -36.00
CA ALA A 630 -21.25 8.75 -35.73
C ALA A 630 -22.70 9.00 -36.22
N LYS A 631 -22.92 9.84 -37.23
CA LYS A 631 -24.16 9.81 -38.04
C LYS A 631 -23.81 9.95 -39.53
N PRO A 632 -24.45 9.16 -40.42
CA PRO A 632 -24.18 9.22 -41.85
C PRO A 632 -24.60 10.60 -42.36
N GLY A 633 -23.61 11.37 -42.81
CA GLY A 633 -23.87 12.59 -43.55
C GLY A 633 -24.76 12.26 -44.75
N ARG A 634 -25.68 13.18 -45.10
CA ARG A 634 -26.43 13.09 -46.34
C ARG A 634 -25.41 12.92 -47.47
N ILE A 635 -25.39 11.73 -48.08
CA ILE A 635 -24.40 11.36 -49.07
C ILE A 635 -24.51 12.35 -50.23
N ASP A 636 -23.43 13.08 -50.50
CA ASP A 636 -23.34 13.86 -51.71
C ASP A 636 -23.03 12.90 -52.87
N HIS A 637 -24.09 12.46 -53.55
CA HIS A 637 -23.96 11.55 -54.70
C HIS A 637 -23.14 12.17 -55.85
N ALA A 638 -22.90 13.49 -55.85
CA ALA A 638 -22.08 14.17 -56.85
C ALA A 638 -20.57 14.08 -56.58
N THR A 639 -20.14 13.89 -55.32
CA THR A 639 -18.71 13.70 -54.95
C THR A 639 -18.25 12.24 -55.03
N GLY A 640 -19.19 11.30 -55.05
CA GLY A 640 -18.94 9.87 -55.21
C GLY A 640 -18.92 9.13 -53.87
N VAL A 641 -19.51 7.94 -53.84
CA VAL A 641 -19.59 7.07 -52.66
C VAL A 641 -18.55 5.98 -52.79
N THR A 642 -17.59 5.93 -51.87
CA THR A 642 -16.50 4.94 -51.89
C THR A 642 -16.71 3.92 -50.78
N GLY A 643 -16.67 2.64 -51.12
CA GLY A 643 -16.82 1.57 -50.14
C GLY A 643 -16.55 0.19 -50.73
N GLU A 644 -16.57 -0.82 -49.87
CA GLU A 644 -16.57 -2.23 -50.26
C GLU A 644 -17.89 -2.54 -50.97
N LEU A 645 -17.83 -3.07 -52.20
CA LEU A 645 -19.00 -3.53 -52.94
C LEU A 645 -19.53 -4.81 -52.30
N VAL A 646 -20.64 -4.71 -51.56
CA VAL A 646 -21.23 -5.81 -50.80
C VAL A 646 -22.17 -6.62 -51.67
N GLU A 647 -22.98 -5.94 -52.47
CA GLU A 647 -24.05 -6.55 -53.25
C GLU A 647 -24.40 -5.68 -54.46
N ALA A 648 -24.80 -6.27 -55.58
CA ALA A 648 -25.40 -5.57 -56.70
C ALA A 648 -26.43 -6.48 -57.39
N GLY A 649 -27.58 -5.92 -57.78
CA GLY A 649 -28.69 -6.69 -58.35
C GLY A 649 -29.88 -5.82 -58.75
N GLU A 650 -31.02 -6.46 -59.04
CA GLU A 650 -32.28 -5.78 -59.32
C GLU A 650 -33.27 -6.00 -58.19
N ALA A 651 -33.84 -4.92 -57.65
CA ALA A 651 -34.85 -5.00 -56.61
C ALA A 651 -35.95 -3.96 -56.83
N LYS A 652 -37.14 -4.23 -56.31
CA LYS A 652 -38.22 -3.23 -56.32
C LYS A 652 -37.87 -2.12 -55.32
N PHE A 653 -37.86 -0.87 -55.78
CA PHE A 653 -37.61 0.29 -54.92
C PHE A 653 -38.70 0.47 -53.84
N ARG A 654 -39.92 0.00 -54.11
CA ARG A 654 -41.04 -0.08 -53.18
C ARG A 654 -41.81 -1.37 -53.42
N ASP A 655 -42.25 -2.02 -52.35
CA ASP A 655 -42.94 -3.31 -52.42
C ASP A 655 -44.41 -3.12 -52.83
N ARG A 656 -44.63 -2.91 -54.14
CA ARG A 656 -45.94 -2.84 -54.78
C ARG A 656 -45.95 -3.65 -56.08
N GLU A 657 -47.13 -4.10 -56.50
CA GLU A 657 -47.29 -4.95 -57.70
C GLU A 657 -47.05 -4.18 -59.02
N ASP A 658 -47.14 -2.85 -59.00
CA ASP A 658 -47.07 -1.93 -60.14
C ASP A 658 -45.68 -1.32 -60.40
N VAL A 659 -44.65 -1.72 -59.65
CA VAL A 659 -43.28 -1.15 -59.75
C VAL A 659 -42.30 -2.17 -60.30
N GLU A 660 -41.68 -1.85 -61.44
CA GLU A 660 -40.62 -2.67 -62.06
C GLU A 660 -39.34 -2.69 -61.21
N PRO A 661 -38.60 -3.81 -61.16
CA PRO A 661 -37.30 -3.89 -60.51
C PRO A 661 -36.33 -2.83 -61.04
N THR A 662 -35.63 -2.13 -60.15
CA THR A 662 -34.61 -1.14 -60.48
C THR A 662 -33.24 -1.67 -60.05
N PRO A 663 -32.18 -1.53 -60.87
CA PRO A 663 -30.85 -1.94 -60.47
C PRO A 663 -30.32 -1.13 -59.27
N TYR A 664 -29.62 -1.82 -58.36
CA TYR A 664 -28.95 -1.24 -57.19
C TYR A 664 -27.54 -1.80 -56.98
N ALA A 665 -26.76 -1.07 -56.19
CA ALA A 665 -25.52 -1.55 -55.59
C ALA A 665 -25.41 -1.08 -54.13
N ASP A 666 -24.97 -1.98 -53.25
CA ASP A 666 -24.71 -1.72 -51.84
C ASP A 666 -23.20 -1.55 -51.61
N LEU A 667 -22.80 -0.36 -51.17
CA LEU A 667 -21.42 -0.05 -50.80
C LEU A 667 -21.28 0.10 -49.29
N LYS A 668 -20.38 -0.67 -48.65
CA LYS A 668 -20.03 -0.50 -47.25
C LYS A 668 -18.88 0.50 -47.11
N ALA A 669 -19.16 1.67 -46.58
CA ALA A 669 -18.18 2.72 -46.34
C ALA A 669 -17.19 2.33 -45.22
N ALA A 670 -16.09 3.08 -45.10
CA ALA A 670 -15.03 2.83 -44.11
C ALA A 670 -15.51 2.91 -42.64
N ASP A 671 -16.64 3.59 -42.39
CA ASP A 671 -17.29 3.68 -41.09
C ASP A 671 -18.20 2.48 -40.76
N GLY A 672 -18.30 1.50 -41.68
CA GLY A 672 -19.11 0.30 -41.55
C GLY A 672 -20.56 0.45 -42.05
N THR A 673 -20.98 1.64 -42.48
CA THR A 673 -22.33 1.91 -42.98
C THR A 673 -22.51 1.35 -44.39
N VAL A 674 -23.60 0.63 -44.63
CA VAL A 674 -23.97 0.16 -45.97
C VAL A 674 -24.89 1.15 -46.66
N HIS A 675 -24.52 1.61 -47.85
CA HIS A 675 -25.25 2.55 -48.66
C HIS A 675 -25.81 1.88 -49.91
N ARG A 676 -27.13 1.79 -50.01
CA ARG A 676 -27.84 1.29 -51.20
C ARG A 676 -28.06 2.40 -52.22
N LEU A 677 -27.43 2.27 -53.38
CA LEU A 677 -27.50 3.23 -54.48
C LEU A 677 -28.34 2.64 -55.62
N TRP A 678 -29.27 3.43 -56.16
CA TRP A 678 -30.19 3.00 -57.21
C TRP A 678 -29.94 3.74 -58.52
N GLY A 679 -29.93 3.03 -59.65
CA GLY A 679 -29.76 3.68 -60.95
C GLY A 679 -29.66 2.73 -62.14
N VAL A 680 -30.14 3.20 -63.29
CA VAL A 680 -30.44 2.37 -64.49
C VAL A 680 -29.19 1.80 -65.16
N LYS A 681 -28.01 2.41 -64.93
CA LYS A 681 -26.73 2.02 -65.53
C LYS A 681 -25.70 1.47 -64.54
N ILE A 682 -26.09 1.21 -63.28
CA ILE A 682 -25.19 0.65 -62.26
C ILE A 682 -24.54 -0.67 -62.71
N PRO A 683 -25.28 -1.65 -63.28
CA PRO A 683 -24.67 -2.92 -63.71
C PRO A 683 -23.59 -2.69 -64.78
N LYS A 684 -23.88 -1.86 -65.78
CA LYS A 684 -22.95 -1.51 -66.85
C LYS A 684 -21.73 -0.73 -66.32
N ALA A 685 -21.94 0.18 -65.38
CA ALA A 685 -20.86 0.95 -64.77
C ALA A 685 -19.89 0.07 -63.96
N LEU A 686 -20.42 -0.91 -63.21
CA LEU A 686 -19.59 -1.88 -62.46
C LEU A 686 -18.82 -2.82 -63.40
N GLU A 687 -19.45 -3.24 -64.51
CA GLU A 687 -18.83 -4.07 -65.54
C GLU A 687 -17.68 -3.33 -66.26
N GLU A 688 -17.91 -2.07 -66.68
CA GLU A 688 -16.88 -1.22 -67.30
C GLU A 688 -15.71 -0.92 -66.35
N ALA A 689 -15.96 -0.85 -65.03
CA ALA A 689 -14.92 -0.68 -64.02
C ALA A 689 -14.18 -1.98 -63.67
N GLY A 690 -14.65 -3.14 -64.17
CA GLY A 690 -14.13 -4.47 -63.81
C GLY A 690 -14.27 -4.77 -62.31
N ALA A 691 -15.26 -4.18 -61.63
CA ALA A 691 -15.45 -4.32 -60.19
C ALA A 691 -16.18 -5.62 -59.83
N SER A 692 -15.68 -6.34 -58.82
CA SER A 692 -16.32 -7.53 -58.26
C SER A 692 -16.77 -7.30 -56.82
N ILE A 693 -17.70 -8.13 -56.34
CA ILE A 693 -18.12 -8.12 -54.93
C ILE A 693 -16.89 -8.33 -54.04
N GLY A 694 -16.71 -7.46 -53.04
CA GLY A 694 -15.55 -7.39 -52.15
C GLY A 694 -14.53 -6.29 -52.49
N ASP A 695 -14.50 -5.78 -53.73
CA ASP A 695 -13.57 -4.72 -54.15
C ASP A 695 -13.96 -3.35 -53.54
N THR A 696 -12.99 -2.43 -53.41
CA THR A 696 -13.30 -1.03 -53.04
C THR A 696 -13.66 -0.32 -54.32
N VAL A 697 -14.89 0.19 -54.40
CA VAL A 697 -15.43 0.86 -55.57
C VAL A 697 -15.96 2.23 -55.18
N THR A 698 -15.70 3.23 -56.02
CA THR A 698 -16.33 4.55 -55.93
C THR A 698 -17.44 4.64 -56.97
N LEU A 699 -18.69 4.85 -56.53
CA LEU A 699 -19.83 5.12 -57.40
C LEU A 699 -20.21 6.61 -57.36
N ARG A 700 -20.16 7.29 -58.51
CA ARG A 700 -20.49 8.72 -58.66
C ARG A 700 -21.71 8.91 -59.56
N ARG A 701 -22.63 9.80 -59.17
CA ARG A 701 -23.80 10.15 -59.97
C ARG A 701 -23.42 11.23 -61.00
N ASP A 702 -23.50 10.86 -62.27
CA ASP A 702 -23.06 11.69 -63.39
C ASP A 702 -24.23 12.35 -64.16
N GLY A 703 -25.48 12.05 -63.80
CA GLY A 703 -26.65 12.70 -64.38
C GLY A 703 -27.98 12.01 -64.05
N THR A 704 -29.04 12.39 -64.76
CA THR A 704 -30.35 11.72 -64.79
C THR A 704 -30.75 11.37 -66.21
N GLU A 705 -31.47 10.27 -66.38
CA GLU A 705 -32.02 9.81 -67.65
C GLU A 705 -33.54 9.68 -67.51
N ASP A 706 -34.27 10.17 -68.50
CA ASP A 706 -35.72 10.15 -68.54
C ASP A 706 -36.23 8.75 -68.84
N VAL A 707 -36.88 8.10 -67.87
CA VAL A 707 -37.47 6.78 -68.03
C VAL A 707 -38.99 6.91 -67.92
N LYS A 708 -39.72 6.35 -68.89
CA LYS A 708 -41.18 6.28 -68.83
C LYS A 708 -41.58 5.24 -67.78
N THR A 709 -42.39 5.63 -66.81
CA THR A 709 -42.93 4.73 -65.79
C THR A 709 -44.42 5.01 -65.59
N LEU A 710 -45.20 3.96 -65.40
CA LEU A 710 -46.63 4.07 -65.13
C LEU A 710 -46.83 4.53 -63.67
N VAL A 711 -47.47 5.68 -63.47
CA VAL A 711 -47.77 6.23 -62.15
C VAL A 711 -49.30 6.19 -61.95
N PRO A 712 -49.79 5.62 -60.84
CA PRO A 712 -51.23 5.63 -60.54
C PRO A 712 -51.67 7.05 -60.17
N VAL A 713 -52.58 7.62 -60.97
CA VAL A 713 -53.22 8.91 -60.70
C VAL A 713 -54.63 8.64 -60.20
N ALA A 714 -54.93 9.16 -59.01
CA ALA A 714 -56.24 9.05 -58.39
C ALA A 714 -57.09 10.28 -58.75
N ASN A 715 -58.34 10.07 -59.17
CA ASN A 715 -59.31 11.17 -59.25
C ASN A 715 -59.85 11.46 -57.85
N GLU A 716 -59.52 12.64 -57.32
CA GLU A 716 -59.88 13.07 -55.95
C GLU A 716 -61.39 13.14 -55.69
N ALA A 717 -62.23 13.20 -56.75
CA ALA A 717 -63.69 13.22 -56.60
C ALA A 717 -64.33 11.82 -56.58
N THR A 718 -63.67 10.79 -57.13
CA THR A 718 -64.27 9.44 -57.32
C THR A 718 -63.47 8.29 -56.72
N GLY A 719 -62.25 8.53 -56.21
CA GLY A 719 -61.40 7.53 -55.57
C GLY A 719 -60.86 6.43 -56.51
N THR A 720 -61.11 6.55 -57.82
CA THR A 720 -60.66 5.61 -58.84
C THR A 720 -59.26 5.96 -59.32
N THR A 721 -58.33 5.01 -59.28
CA THR A 721 -56.95 5.15 -59.77
C THR A 721 -56.80 4.55 -61.17
N TRP A 722 -56.15 5.26 -62.08
CA TRP A 722 -55.69 4.70 -63.36
C TRP A 722 -54.19 4.96 -63.53
N LEU A 723 -53.54 4.11 -64.32
CA LEU A 723 -52.11 4.22 -64.60
C LEU A 723 -51.89 5.23 -65.73
N GLU A 724 -51.18 6.31 -65.45
CA GLU A 724 -50.74 7.30 -66.43
C GLU A 724 -49.25 7.12 -66.70
N GLU A 725 -48.86 7.05 -67.98
CA GLU A 725 -47.45 6.97 -68.37
C GLU A 725 -46.79 8.33 -68.14
N ARG A 726 -45.88 8.42 -67.17
CA ARG A 726 -45.13 9.64 -66.85
C ARG A 726 -43.65 9.41 -67.02
N THR A 727 -42.97 10.41 -67.58
CA THR A 727 -41.51 10.45 -67.63
C THR A 727 -40.97 10.78 -66.23
N VAL A 728 -40.12 9.92 -65.68
CA VAL A 728 -39.45 10.12 -64.39
C VAL A 728 -37.94 10.04 -64.56
N GLU A 729 -37.23 11.01 -63.99
CA GLU A 729 -35.77 11.07 -64.01
C GLU A 729 -35.15 9.97 -63.13
N ARG A 730 -34.25 9.17 -63.69
CA ARG A 730 -33.50 8.12 -62.97
C ARG A 730 -32.01 8.40 -62.97
N ASN A 731 -31.33 8.11 -61.87
CA ASN A 731 -29.91 8.43 -61.71
C ASN A 731 -29.03 7.54 -62.62
N VAL A 732 -28.04 8.18 -63.25
CA VAL A 732 -26.96 7.52 -64.00
C VAL A 732 -25.68 7.57 -63.17
N TRP A 733 -24.97 6.45 -63.10
CA TRP A 733 -23.79 6.28 -62.26
C TRP A 733 -22.57 5.87 -63.08
N THR A 734 -21.39 6.29 -62.64
CA THR A 734 -20.09 5.75 -63.06
C THR A 734 -19.37 5.11 -61.89
N ALA A 735 -18.67 4.00 -62.14
CA ALA A 735 -17.90 3.29 -61.13
C ALA A 735 -16.39 3.39 -61.42
N VAL A 736 -15.59 3.48 -60.36
CA VAL A 736 -14.13 3.37 -60.42
C VAL A 736 -13.68 2.36 -59.38
N ARG A 737 -12.95 1.32 -59.77
CA ARG A 737 -12.35 0.34 -58.85
C ARG A 737 -11.04 0.90 -58.29
N ILE A 738 -10.92 0.96 -56.97
CA ILE A 738 -9.79 1.57 -56.25
C ILE A 738 -8.76 0.54 -55.81
N GLU A 739 -9.19 -0.54 -55.17
CA GLU A 739 -8.34 -1.63 -54.69
C GLU A 739 -9.12 -2.95 -54.74
N THR A 740 -8.43 -4.07 -54.98
CA THR A 740 -9.05 -5.40 -54.92
C THR A 740 -9.17 -5.90 -53.48
N ALA A 741 -10.08 -6.85 -53.25
CA ALA A 741 -10.23 -7.49 -51.93
C ALA A 741 -8.90 -8.05 -51.37
N GLU A 742 -8.11 -8.73 -52.21
CA GLU A 742 -6.82 -9.32 -51.83
C GLU A 742 -5.79 -8.26 -51.40
N GLN A 743 -5.72 -7.14 -52.12
CA GLN A 743 -4.81 -6.04 -51.79
C GLN A 743 -5.20 -5.35 -50.48
N ARG A 744 -6.50 -5.23 -50.19
CA ARG A 744 -6.99 -4.66 -48.93
C ARG A 744 -6.64 -5.56 -47.73
N THR A 745 -6.83 -6.88 -47.86
CA THR A 745 -6.48 -7.84 -46.80
C THR A 745 -4.98 -7.80 -46.50
N ALA A 746 -4.12 -7.77 -47.52
CA ALA A 746 -2.68 -7.67 -47.34
C ALA A 746 -2.25 -6.37 -46.64
N ARG A 747 -2.91 -5.24 -46.94
CA ARG A 747 -2.69 -3.95 -46.27
C ARG A 747 -3.21 -3.95 -44.83
N GLN A 748 -4.34 -4.59 -44.56
CA GLN A 748 -4.87 -4.71 -43.20
C GLN A 748 -3.95 -5.58 -42.33
N ASP A 749 -3.44 -6.68 -42.84
CA ASP A 749 -2.48 -7.54 -42.12
C ASP A 749 -1.15 -6.84 -41.83
N SER A 750 -0.69 -5.93 -42.72
CA SER A 750 0.52 -5.13 -42.47
C SER A 750 0.28 -3.99 -41.47
N THR A 751 -0.87 -3.31 -41.55
CA THR A 751 -1.19 -2.16 -40.68
C THR A 751 -1.55 -2.60 -39.25
N SER A 752 -2.12 -3.81 -39.09
CA SER A 752 -2.46 -4.41 -37.78
C SER A 752 -1.23 -4.76 -36.94
N LYS A 753 -0.05 -4.91 -37.57
CA LYS A 753 1.20 -5.19 -36.86
C LYS A 753 1.89 -3.93 -36.30
N GLU A 754 1.56 -2.73 -36.78
CA GLU A 754 2.27 -1.50 -36.44
C GLU A 754 1.57 -0.62 -35.40
N GLN A 755 0.29 -0.84 -35.09
CA GLN A 755 -0.43 -0.09 -34.06
C GLN A 755 -0.83 -0.99 -32.88
N PRO A 756 -0.46 -0.65 -31.63
CA PRO A 756 -0.85 -1.44 -30.48
C PRO A 756 -2.36 -1.46 -30.32
N SER A 757 -2.93 -2.63 -30.00
CA SER A 757 -4.38 -2.76 -29.84
C SER A 757 -4.90 -1.95 -28.64
N GLN A 758 -6.21 -1.71 -28.60
CA GLN A 758 -6.85 -1.08 -27.44
C GLN A 758 -6.66 -1.91 -26.14
N VAL A 759 -6.61 -3.24 -26.26
CA VAL A 759 -6.37 -4.15 -25.13
C VAL A 759 -4.93 -3.99 -24.64
N PHE A 760 -3.95 -3.92 -25.54
CA PHE A 760 -2.55 -3.67 -25.20
C PHE A 760 -2.36 -2.37 -24.42
N HIS A 761 -2.93 -1.25 -24.90
CA HIS A 761 -2.84 0.02 -24.17
C HIS A 761 -3.52 -0.04 -22.78
N ALA A 762 -4.67 -0.71 -22.67
CA ALA A 762 -5.35 -0.92 -21.39
C ALA A 762 -4.51 -1.77 -20.44
N LEU A 763 -3.83 -2.79 -20.98
CA LEU A 763 -2.91 -3.67 -20.26
C LEU A 763 -1.72 -2.88 -19.73
N VAL A 764 -0.99 -2.15 -20.59
CA VAL A 764 0.13 -1.27 -20.18
C VAL A 764 -0.31 -0.31 -19.09
N THR A 765 -1.44 0.38 -19.25
CA THR A 765 -1.97 1.31 -18.25
C THR A 765 -2.23 0.65 -16.89
N ARG A 766 -2.73 -0.60 -16.89
CA ARG A 766 -3.07 -1.33 -15.65
C ARG A 766 -1.83 -1.89 -14.98
N LEU A 767 -0.98 -2.55 -15.74
CA LEU A 767 0.23 -3.19 -15.25
C LEU A 767 1.30 -2.16 -14.86
N SER A 768 1.25 -0.92 -15.37
CA SER A 768 2.16 0.17 -14.96
C SER A 768 1.79 0.82 -13.62
N ARG A 769 0.63 0.50 -13.04
CA ARG A 769 0.23 1.07 -11.75
C ARG A 769 1.24 0.68 -10.68
N SER A 770 1.71 1.68 -9.93
CA SER A 770 2.74 1.46 -8.91
C SER A 770 2.42 0.29 -8.00
N GLY A 771 1.22 0.26 -7.40
CA GLY A 771 0.82 -0.80 -6.45
C GLY A 771 1.65 -0.84 -5.16
N ALA A 772 2.70 -0.01 -5.06
CA ALA A 772 3.62 0.05 -3.92
C ALA A 772 2.89 0.44 -2.64
N LYS A 773 3.19 -0.26 -1.54
CA LYS A 773 2.69 0.12 -0.22
C LYS A 773 3.62 1.15 0.38
N GLY A 774 3.13 2.39 0.43
CA GLY A 774 3.85 3.46 1.12
C GLY A 774 3.98 3.20 2.62
N THR A 775 5.02 3.77 3.20
CA THR A 775 5.21 3.89 4.65
C THR A 775 4.96 5.34 5.06
N THR A 776 4.80 5.58 6.36
CA THR A 776 4.75 6.93 6.92
C THR A 776 6.08 7.66 6.76
N LEU A 777 7.21 6.94 6.59
CA LEU A 777 8.54 7.52 6.38
C LEU A 777 8.67 8.19 5.02
N ASP A 778 7.85 7.82 4.04
CA ASP A 778 7.85 8.45 2.72
C ASP A 778 7.39 9.92 2.80
N TYR A 779 6.75 10.30 3.90
CA TYR A 779 6.29 11.67 4.22
C TYR A 779 7.21 12.37 5.23
N ALA A 780 8.35 11.76 5.58
CA ALA A 780 9.33 12.36 6.48
C ALA A 780 9.87 13.68 5.88
N GLY A 781 9.80 14.75 6.66
CA GLY A 781 10.14 16.11 6.21
C GLY A 781 8.92 16.97 5.84
N SER A 782 7.71 16.41 5.79
CA SER A 782 6.49 17.21 5.75
C SER A 782 6.17 17.78 7.14
N LYS A 783 5.67 19.02 7.19
CA LYS A 783 5.31 19.69 8.44
C LYS A 783 4.24 18.92 9.22
N LEU A 784 3.29 18.32 8.51
CA LEU A 784 2.22 17.53 9.10
C LEU A 784 2.74 16.21 9.67
N TYR A 785 3.65 15.53 8.97
CA TYR A 785 4.32 14.36 9.52
C TYR A 785 5.12 14.68 10.80
N ASP A 786 5.88 15.77 10.84
CA ASP A 786 6.64 16.16 12.03
C ASP A 786 5.72 16.42 13.24
N GLN A 787 4.57 17.07 13.00
CA GLN A 787 3.53 17.26 14.00
C GLN A 787 2.90 15.94 14.43
N ALA A 788 2.60 15.06 13.48
CA ALA A 788 2.02 13.74 13.71
C ALA A 788 2.97 12.85 14.53
N LEU A 789 4.27 12.87 14.24
CA LEU A 789 5.29 12.15 14.97
C LEU A 789 5.47 12.70 16.38
N ALA A 790 5.51 14.04 16.54
CA ALA A 790 5.53 14.66 17.85
C ALA A 790 4.27 14.29 18.67
N TYR A 791 3.10 14.34 18.05
CA TYR A 791 1.83 13.92 18.65
C TYR A 791 1.85 12.44 19.05
N ALA A 792 2.35 11.56 18.18
CA ALA A 792 2.44 10.13 18.43
C ALA A 792 3.37 9.80 19.61
N ASN A 793 4.52 10.48 19.68
CA ASN A 793 5.49 10.33 20.75
C ASN A 793 4.97 10.91 22.08
N ASN A 794 4.25 12.03 22.05
CA ASN A 794 3.83 12.75 23.26
C ASN A 794 2.64 12.10 24.00
N ARG A 795 1.81 11.27 23.34
CA ARG A 795 0.70 10.53 23.99
C ARG A 795 0.98 9.03 24.18
N GLY A 796 2.18 8.55 23.84
CA GLY A 796 2.54 7.12 23.75
C GLY A 796 3.01 6.42 25.03
N LEU A 797 2.52 6.82 26.21
CA LEU A 797 2.77 6.14 27.48
C LEU A 797 1.47 5.48 28.00
N TYR A 798 1.59 4.21 28.43
CA TYR A 798 0.58 3.26 28.98
C TYR A 798 -0.13 2.32 27.97
N GLY A 799 -0.04 0.98 28.08
CA GLY A 799 0.55 0.15 29.12
C GLY A 799 0.67 -1.34 28.71
N ILE A 800 1.47 -2.09 29.48
CA ILE A 800 1.59 -3.57 29.56
C ILE A 800 2.74 -4.27 28.81
N ARG A 801 3.32 -3.77 27.71
CA ARG A 801 4.47 -4.48 27.07
C ARG A 801 5.89 -3.98 27.40
N VAL A 802 6.03 -2.81 28.00
CA VAL A 802 7.36 -2.27 28.39
C VAL A 802 7.59 -2.37 29.91
N ALA A 803 6.53 -2.35 30.73
CA ALA A 803 6.64 -2.52 32.18
C ALA A 803 7.09 -3.94 32.59
N THR A 804 6.64 -4.98 31.87
CA THR A 804 7.02 -6.39 32.17
C THR A 804 8.43 -6.74 31.66
N ALA A 805 8.92 -6.04 30.63
CA ALA A 805 10.27 -6.21 30.10
C ALA A 805 11.33 -5.46 30.92
N LEU A 806 11.00 -4.28 31.45
CA LEU A 806 11.91 -3.51 32.31
C LEU A 806 11.91 -3.97 33.77
N ALA A 807 10.78 -4.45 34.30
CA ALA A 807 10.74 -5.00 35.66
C ALA A 807 11.51 -6.33 35.81
N LYS A 808 11.70 -7.09 34.73
CA LYS A 808 12.51 -8.33 34.76
C LYS A 808 14.01 -8.10 34.53
N ASN A 809 14.42 -6.97 33.94
CA ASN A 809 15.83 -6.70 33.63
C ASN A 809 16.58 -5.88 34.68
N HIS A 810 15.90 -5.13 35.55
CA HIS A 810 16.58 -4.39 36.62
C HIS A 810 16.86 -5.21 37.89
N ALA A 811 16.10 -6.28 38.16
CA ALA A 811 16.31 -7.10 39.35
C ALA A 811 17.50 -8.08 39.22
N ARG A 812 17.73 -8.68 38.04
CA ARG A 812 18.85 -9.64 37.85
C ARG A 812 20.21 -9.00 37.68
N TRP A 813 20.30 -7.78 37.16
CA TRP A 813 21.58 -7.09 36.95
C TRP A 813 22.14 -6.47 38.23
N ILE A 814 21.28 -6.13 39.20
CA ILE A 814 21.68 -5.48 40.46
C ILE A 814 22.18 -6.50 41.50
N GLU A 815 21.71 -7.74 41.48
CA GLU A 815 22.22 -8.81 42.36
C GLU A 815 23.58 -9.35 41.92
N ASP A 816 23.82 -9.48 40.61
CA ASP A 816 25.05 -10.11 40.10
C ASP A 816 26.28 -9.17 40.07
N GLN A 817 26.06 -7.85 40.10
CA GLN A 817 27.14 -6.85 40.18
C GLN A 817 27.62 -6.59 41.61
N ARG A 818 26.74 -6.72 42.63
CA ARG A 818 27.11 -6.51 44.04
C ARG A 818 28.02 -7.62 44.56
N ALA A 819 27.85 -8.86 44.11
CA ALA A 819 28.71 -9.98 44.50
C ALA A 819 30.11 -9.91 43.85
N ARG A 820 30.23 -9.39 42.61
CA ARG A 820 31.51 -9.27 41.90
C ARG A 820 32.34 -8.06 42.34
N LEU A 821 31.71 -6.95 42.73
CA LEU A 821 32.40 -5.77 43.26
C LEU A 821 32.97 -5.99 44.67
N ALA A 822 32.31 -6.80 45.50
CA ALA A 822 32.82 -7.16 46.84
C ALA A 822 34.05 -8.09 46.77
N ALA A 823 34.12 -8.99 45.79
CA ALA A 823 35.23 -9.91 45.61
C ALA A 823 36.46 -9.29 44.89
N ALA A 824 36.25 -8.25 44.07
CA ALA A 824 37.33 -7.53 43.39
C ALA A 824 38.02 -6.49 44.31
N GLY A 825 37.27 -5.85 45.22
CA GLY A 825 37.82 -4.86 46.16
C GLY A 825 38.79 -5.45 47.19
N ALA A 826 38.55 -6.68 47.64
CA ALA A 826 39.40 -7.34 48.65
C ALA A 826 40.73 -7.89 48.07
N LYS A 827 40.81 -8.12 46.76
CA LYS A 827 42.05 -8.58 46.08
C LYS A 827 42.92 -7.45 45.55
N LEU A 828 42.36 -6.25 45.34
CA LEU A 828 43.12 -5.09 44.87
C LEU A 828 43.86 -4.36 46.01
N ALA A 829 43.33 -4.43 47.24
CA ALA A 829 43.93 -3.80 48.42
C ALA A 829 45.23 -4.51 48.89
N SER A 830 45.38 -5.81 48.65
CA SER A 830 46.57 -6.58 49.06
C SER A 830 47.71 -6.60 48.02
N PHE A 831 47.50 -6.01 46.84
CA PHE A 831 48.51 -5.97 45.76
C PHE A 831 49.23 -4.62 45.67
N ILE A 832 48.66 -3.55 46.23
CA ILE A 832 49.18 -2.18 46.13
C ILE A 832 50.19 -1.83 47.23
N GLU A 833 50.28 -2.62 48.31
CA GLU A 833 51.24 -2.39 49.39
C GLU A 833 52.63 -3.03 49.20
N ARG A 834 52.86 -3.80 48.11
CA ARG A 834 54.08 -4.61 48.00
C ARG A 834 55.11 -4.22 46.95
N PHE A 835 54.88 -3.19 46.15
CA PHE A 835 55.92 -2.69 45.24
C PHE A 835 55.91 -1.15 45.16
N GLY A 836 56.71 -0.56 46.04
CA GLY A 836 57.12 0.83 45.91
C GLY A 836 58.16 1.02 44.79
N ARG A 837 58.00 2.18 44.13
CA ARG A 837 59.01 3.09 43.56
C ARG A 837 59.81 2.72 42.29
N ASN A 838 59.73 3.70 41.38
CA ASN A 838 60.66 4.15 40.33
C ASN A 838 60.77 3.29 39.05
N GLN A 839 60.30 3.79 37.91
CA GLN A 839 61.07 4.66 37.00
C GLN A 839 60.20 5.14 35.81
N SER A 840 60.37 6.43 35.52
CA SER A 840 60.11 7.20 34.29
C SER A 840 59.61 6.49 33.02
N ALA A 841 58.40 6.88 32.59
CA ALA A 841 58.06 7.05 31.18
C ALA A 841 57.48 8.46 31.00
N ARG A 842 58.10 9.27 30.12
CA ARG A 842 57.68 10.64 29.81
C ARG A 842 56.23 10.66 29.29
N SER A 843 55.33 11.28 30.04
CA SER A 843 54.09 11.85 29.50
C SER A 843 54.25 13.36 29.38
N ILE A 844 53.88 13.88 28.21
CA ILE A 844 53.76 15.31 27.93
C ILE A 844 52.58 15.83 28.76
N PRO A 845 52.72 16.89 29.58
CA PRO A 845 51.61 17.39 30.39
C PRO A 845 50.62 18.14 29.49
N ALA A 846 49.42 17.58 29.30
CA ALA A 846 48.29 18.35 28.80
C ALA A 846 47.82 19.28 29.92
N ALA A 847 47.90 20.59 29.68
CA ALA A 847 47.44 21.62 30.59
C ALA A 847 45.94 21.43 30.90
N GLN A 848 45.59 21.40 32.18
CA GLN A 848 44.19 21.47 32.63
C GLN A 848 43.67 22.89 32.39
N THR A 849 43.10 23.15 31.21
CA THR A 849 42.36 24.39 30.95
C THR A 849 40.93 24.24 31.49
N GLN A 850 40.51 25.14 32.38
CA GLN A 850 39.12 25.20 32.83
C GLN A 850 38.17 25.36 31.63
N PRO A 851 36.99 24.71 31.62
CA PRO A 851 36.01 24.86 30.56
C PRO A 851 35.49 26.30 30.47
N TRP A 852 35.23 26.77 29.24
CA TRP A 852 34.82 28.15 28.95
C TRP A 852 33.46 28.49 29.59
N LEU A 853 32.49 27.59 29.48
CA LEU A 853 31.21 27.66 30.18
C LEU A 853 31.02 26.40 31.00
N ARG A 854 30.90 26.56 32.33
CA ARG A 854 30.67 25.43 33.23
C ARG A 854 29.24 24.91 33.10
N GLY A 855 29.09 23.62 33.34
CA GLY A 855 27.82 22.97 33.59
C GLY A 855 27.18 23.50 34.87
N VAL A 856 25.85 23.61 34.87
CA VAL A 856 25.10 23.92 36.10
C VAL A 856 25.14 22.68 37.00
N ALA A 857 25.71 22.83 38.20
CA ALA A 857 25.84 21.74 39.16
C ALA A 857 24.70 21.71 40.21
N THR A 858 24.09 22.86 40.49
CA THR A 858 23.06 23.02 41.53
C THR A 858 21.89 23.87 41.03
N TRP A 859 20.67 23.54 41.50
CA TRP A 859 19.42 24.24 41.16
C TRP A 859 18.70 24.66 42.45
N ALA A 860 18.02 25.81 42.43
CA ALA A 860 17.30 26.34 43.59
C ALA A 860 16.09 25.49 44.02
N GLN A 861 15.49 24.74 43.09
CA GLN A 861 14.38 23.82 43.36
C GLN A 861 14.79 22.38 43.03
N SER A 862 14.28 21.43 43.82
CA SER A 862 14.36 20.02 43.42
C SER A 862 13.55 19.77 42.15
N ILE A 863 13.81 18.66 41.44
CA ILE A 863 13.03 18.31 40.24
C ILE A 863 11.55 18.19 40.61
N GLY A 864 11.22 17.52 41.73
CA GLY A 864 9.85 17.41 42.21
C GLY A 864 9.16 18.74 42.47
N GLN A 865 9.86 19.72 43.08
CA GLN A 865 9.30 21.05 43.33
C GLN A 865 9.04 21.84 42.04
N ALA A 866 9.97 21.75 41.07
CA ALA A 866 9.82 22.43 39.77
C ALA A 866 8.72 21.77 38.91
N VAL A 867 8.58 20.45 38.99
CA VAL A 867 7.50 19.70 38.35
C VAL A 867 6.15 20.09 38.93
N GLU A 868 6.03 20.14 40.26
CA GLU A 868 4.79 20.49 40.93
C GLU A 868 4.32 21.91 40.55
N ALA A 869 5.24 22.88 40.51
CA ALA A 869 4.93 24.24 40.05
C ALA A 869 4.43 24.28 38.59
N LYS A 870 4.99 23.43 37.70
CA LYS A 870 4.56 23.33 36.30
C LYS A 870 3.22 22.60 36.16
N VAL A 871 2.96 21.57 36.97
CA VAL A 871 1.70 20.79 36.99
C VAL A 871 0.54 21.67 37.46
N GLN A 872 0.75 22.52 38.47
CA GLN A 872 -0.27 23.44 38.99
C GLN A 872 -0.74 24.48 37.96
N GLY A 873 0.10 24.82 36.97
CA GLY A 873 -0.22 25.75 35.89
C GLY A 873 -0.65 25.09 34.57
N ASP A 874 -0.88 23.78 34.53
CA ASP A 874 -1.19 23.09 33.28
C ASP A 874 -2.64 23.36 32.81
N ALA A 875 -2.78 23.85 31.58
CA ALA A 875 -4.08 24.20 30.99
C ALA A 875 -5.01 22.98 30.86
N THR A 876 -4.46 21.79 30.64
CA THR A 876 -5.23 20.54 30.48
C THR A 876 -5.87 20.15 31.82
N LEU A 877 -5.09 20.19 32.89
CA LEU A 877 -5.58 19.91 34.24
C LEU A 877 -6.62 20.93 34.68
N THR A 878 -6.45 22.20 34.30
CA THR A 878 -7.42 23.26 34.58
C THR A 878 -8.80 22.95 34.01
N VAL A 879 -8.88 22.42 32.77
CA VAL A 879 -10.15 22.04 32.13
C VAL A 879 -10.82 20.89 32.88
N HIS A 880 -10.08 19.83 33.19
CA HIS A 880 -10.61 18.68 33.92
C HIS A 880 -11.02 19.02 35.36
N TRP A 881 -10.28 19.92 36.01
CA TRP A 881 -10.64 20.44 37.33
C TRP A 881 -11.94 21.24 37.29
N THR A 882 -12.17 22.00 36.22
CA THR A 882 -13.40 22.77 36.01
C THR A 882 -14.61 21.84 35.84
N ASP A 883 -14.48 20.76 35.05
CA ASP A 883 -15.55 19.76 34.88
C ASP A 883 -15.90 19.05 36.20
N ILE A 884 -14.90 18.72 37.03
CA ILE A 884 -15.14 18.19 38.39
C ILE A 884 -15.94 19.19 39.23
N ASN A 885 -15.55 20.47 39.24
CA ASN A 885 -16.23 21.50 40.02
C ASN A 885 -17.68 21.73 39.54
N ASP A 886 -17.92 21.71 38.24
CA ASP A 886 -19.26 21.87 37.69
C ASP A 886 -20.16 20.67 38.01
N ARG A 887 -19.62 19.44 37.97
CA ARG A 887 -20.35 18.25 38.43
C ARG A 887 -20.66 18.29 39.92
N MET A 888 -19.74 18.77 40.74
CA MET A 888 -19.97 18.95 42.18
C MET A 888 -21.16 19.88 42.46
N LYS A 889 -21.31 20.97 41.69
CA LYS A 889 -22.47 21.90 41.80
C LYS A 889 -23.82 21.25 41.44
N LEU A 890 -23.81 20.21 40.62
CA LEU A 890 -25.00 19.44 40.26
C LEU A 890 -25.39 18.42 41.35
N ILE A 891 -24.46 18.05 42.22
CA ILE A 891 -24.61 16.96 43.18
C ILE A 891 -24.90 17.51 44.59
N TYR A 892 -24.12 18.49 45.06
CA TYR A 892 -24.17 18.99 46.45
C TYR A 892 -24.82 20.37 46.55
N GLU A 893 -25.58 20.61 47.62
CA GLU A 893 -26.13 21.95 47.92
C GLU A 893 -25.01 22.96 48.21
N LYS A 894 -23.93 22.48 48.84
CA LYS A 894 -22.73 23.25 49.16
C LYS A 894 -21.47 22.54 48.62
N PRO A 895 -21.12 22.76 47.34
CA PRO A 895 -20.05 22.01 46.68
C PRO A 895 -18.65 22.26 47.29
N GLU A 896 -18.40 23.47 47.82
CA GLU A 896 -17.11 23.80 48.45
C GLU A 896 -16.90 23.09 49.80
N GLU A 897 -17.96 22.99 50.62
CA GLU A 897 -17.91 22.22 51.88
C GLU A 897 -17.69 20.72 51.58
N ALA A 898 -18.30 20.21 50.50
CA ALA A 898 -18.11 18.83 50.08
C ALA A 898 -16.71 18.53 49.55
N MET A 899 -16.12 19.42 48.75
CA MET A 899 -14.71 19.26 48.32
C MET A 899 -13.74 19.29 49.50
N LYS A 900 -14.00 20.15 50.49
CA LYS A 900 -13.18 20.22 51.70
C LYS A 900 -13.30 18.94 52.53
N ALA A 901 -14.51 18.38 52.65
CA ALA A 901 -14.75 17.11 53.34
C ALA A 901 -14.09 15.91 52.64
N MET A 902 -13.92 15.96 51.31
CA MET A 902 -13.22 14.92 50.54
C MET A 902 -11.70 14.90 50.76
N ASN A 903 -11.11 15.98 51.28
CA ASN A 903 -9.67 16.10 51.58
C ASN A 903 -8.76 15.58 50.44
N LEU A 904 -8.85 16.19 49.26
CA LEU A 904 -8.24 15.64 48.03
C LEU A 904 -6.70 15.72 47.95
N ALA A 905 -6.06 16.55 48.79
CA ALA A 905 -4.61 16.79 48.68
C ALA A 905 -3.73 15.53 48.83
N PRO A 906 -3.96 14.62 49.80
CA PRO A 906 -3.19 13.38 49.92
C PRO A 906 -3.46 12.39 48.78
N ALA A 907 -4.66 12.43 48.19
CA ALA A 907 -5.02 11.59 47.05
C ALA A 907 -4.40 12.07 45.73
N LEU A 908 -4.04 13.36 45.63
CA LEU A 908 -3.51 13.97 44.42
C LEU A 908 -1.97 14.01 44.35
N ASN A 909 -1.29 13.99 45.51
CA ASN A 909 0.13 14.34 45.62
C ASN A 909 1.09 13.14 45.68
N GLY A 910 0.73 11.99 45.10
CA GLY A 910 1.64 10.83 45.03
C GLY A 910 1.03 9.60 44.36
N ASN A 911 1.90 8.63 44.02
CA ASN A 911 1.54 7.30 43.49
C ASN A 911 1.89 6.17 44.48
N ASP A 912 2.20 6.52 45.72
CA ASP A 912 2.54 5.60 46.79
C ASP A 912 1.29 4.87 47.34
N ALA A 913 1.53 3.88 48.20
CA ALA A 913 0.45 3.06 48.76
C ALA A 913 -0.54 3.90 49.59
N ALA A 914 -0.08 4.98 50.23
CA ALA A 914 -0.90 5.87 51.03
C ALA A 914 -1.85 6.71 50.16
N ALA A 915 -1.36 7.31 49.07
CA ALA A 915 -2.17 8.06 48.13
C ALA A 915 -3.24 7.17 47.46
N LYS A 916 -2.87 5.94 47.06
CA LYS A 916 -3.82 4.97 46.47
C LYS A 916 -4.89 4.53 47.46
N ALA A 917 -4.54 4.33 48.73
CA ALA A 917 -5.52 4.01 49.77
C ALA A 917 -6.55 5.14 49.95
N GLU A 918 -6.09 6.40 49.91
CA GLU A 918 -6.97 7.57 50.02
C GLU A 918 -7.86 7.74 48.78
N GLN A 919 -7.34 7.50 47.58
CA GLN A 919 -8.11 7.50 46.33
C GLN A 919 -9.24 6.46 46.37
N SER A 920 -8.94 5.24 46.80
CA SER A 920 -9.92 4.17 46.97
C SER A 920 -10.97 4.53 48.02
N ARG A 921 -10.57 5.10 49.16
CA ARG A 921 -11.48 5.57 50.21
C ARG A 921 -12.49 6.58 49.65
N ILE A 922 -12.02 7.58 48.89
CA ILE A 922 -12.87 8.61 48.30
C ILE A 922 -13.82 8.01 47.26
N HIS A 923 -13.30 7.14 46.40
CA HIS A 923 -14.06 6.47 45.36
C HIS A 923 -15.21 5.61 45.92
N ASP A 924 -14.92 4.82 46.96
CA ASP A 924 -15.87 3.90 47.56
C ASP A 924 -16.92 4.64 48.39
N GLN A 925 -16.53 5.70 49.09
CA GLN A 925 -17.46 6.54 49.83
C GLN A 925 -18.39 7.30 48.88
N LEU A 926 -17.89 7.82 47.76
CA LEU A 926 -18.73 8.50 46.76
C LEU A 926 -19.74 7.54 46.12
N ALA A 927 -19.36 6.27 45.91
CA ALA A 927 -20.22 5.25 45.33
C ALA A 927 -21.31 4.74 46.29
N ASN A 928 -20.95 4.54 47.57
CA ASN A 928 -21.82 3.87 48.53
C ASN A 928 -22.58 4.84 49.45
N ASN A 929 -22.00 5.99 49.78
CA ASN A 929 -22.60 7.00 50.65
C ASN A 929 -22.15 8.42 50.29
N PRO A 930 -22.61 8.98 49.16
CA PRO A 930 -22.22 10.31 48.69
C PRO A 930 -22.64 11.43 49.65
N GLU A 931 -23.65 11.23 50.50
CA GLU A 931 -24.11 12.19 51.51
C GLU A 931 -23.12 12.42 52.64
N ALA A 932 -22.17 11.50 52.85
CA ALA A 932 -21.11 11.65 53.83
C ALA A 932 -20.19 12.84 53.55
N TYR A 933 -20.13 13.31 52.30
CA TYR A 933 -19.38 14.51 51.93
C TYR A 933 -20.22 15.78 51.98
N GLY A 934 -21.55 15.69 52.05
CA GLY A 934 -22.42 16.86 52.14
C GLY A 934 -23.85 16.58 51.70
N ALA A 935 -24.76 17.49 52.03
CA ALA A 935 -26.16 17.37 51.61
C ALA A 935 -26.29 17.41 50.08
N LEU A 936 -26.92 16.38 49.53
CA LEU A 936 -27.22 16.29 48.10
C LEU A 936 -28.40 17.20 47.74
N ARG A 937 -28.40 17.75 46.53
CA ARG A 937 -29.47 18.63 46.05
C ARG A 937 -30.80 17.89 45.91
N GLY A 938 -31.89 18.55 46.30
CA GLY A 938 -33.24 18.01 46.22
C GLY A 938 -33.65 17.17 47.44
N LYS A 939 -34.94 16.80 47.54
CA LYS A 939 -35.51 16.14 48.73
C LYS A 939 -36.12 14.78 48.38
N THR A 940 -35.91 13.81 49.26
CA THR A 940 -36.50 12.46 49.21
C THR A 940 -37.52 12.31 50.32
N GLY A 941 -38.80 12.21 49.96
CA GLY A 941 -39.90 12.01 50.92
C GLY A 941 -41.27 12.03 50.25
N LEU A 942 -42.28 11.42 50.89
CA LEU A 942 -43.65 11.38 50.36
C LEU A 942 -44.25 12.79 50.14
N LEU A 943 -43.80 13.78 50.93
CA LEU A 943 -44.26 15.17 50.89
C LEU A 943 -43.37 16.10 50.03
N ALA A 944 -42.33 15.58 49.36
CA ALA A 944 -41.45 16.39 48.50
C ALA A 944 -42.10 16.68 47.13
N SER A 945 -41.97 17.92 46.65
CA SER A 945 -42.51 18.35 45.36
C SER A 945 -41.86 17.59 44.19
N GLY A 946 -42.56 17.51 43.05
CA GLY A 946 -42.04 16.84 41.85
C GLY A 946 -40.70 17.42 41.37
N ALA A 947 -40.54 18.76 41.48
CA ALA A 947 -39.28 19.44 41.18
C ALA A 947 -38.13 19.03 42.11
N ALA A 948 -38.39 18.92 43.42
CA ALA A 948 -37.39 18.51 44.41
C ALA A 948 -36.97 17.04 44.26
N LYS A 949 -37.89 16.16 43.84
CA LYS A 949 -37.57 14.75 43.52
C LYS A 949 -36.76 14.63 42.23
N ALA A 950 -37.08 15.42 41.21
CA ALA A 950 -36.34 15.45 39.93
C ALA A 950 -34.93 16.05 40.09
N GLU A 951 -34.75 17.05 40.95
CA GLU A 951 -33.42 17.58 41.30
C GLU A 951 -32.56 16.54 42.02
N ARG A 952 -33.15 15.77 42.94
CA ARG A 952 -32.47 14.65 43.61
C ARG A 952 -32.02 13.57 42.64
N GLN A 953 -32.88 13.18 41.71
CA GLN A 953 -32.53 12.15 40.72
C GLN A 953 -31.38 12.61 39.81
N ARG A 954 -31.34 13.91 39.46
CA ARG A 954 -30.20 14.51 38.72
C ARG A 954 -28.92 14.54 39.55
N ALA A 955 -28.99 14.86 40.83
CA ALA A 955 -27.83 14.83 41.73
C ALA A 955 -27.24 13.42 41.81
N VAL A 956 -28.06 12.39 42.05
CA VAL A 956 -27.63 10.99 42.13
C VAL A 956 -27.06 10.51 40.79
N GLY A 957 -27.68 10.86 39.67
CA GLY A 957 -27.20 10.49 38.32
C GLY A 957 -25.83 11.06 37.96
N ASN A 958 -25.40 12.15 38.59
CA ASN A 958 -24.10 12.78 38.34
C ASN A 958 -22.96 12.25 39.23
N VAL A 959 -23.26 11.42 40.24
CA VAL A 959 -22.26 10.83 41.15
C VAL A 959 -21.28 9.91 40.41
N ALA A 960 -21.77 8.99 39.57
CA ALA A 960 -20.91 8.10 38.80
C ALA A 960 -20.03 8.83 37.76
N PRO A 961 -20.56 9.82 37.00
CA PRO A 961 -19.75 10.70 36.15
C PRO A 961 -18.68 11.49 36.91
N LEU A 962 -19.00 12.05 38.08
CA LEU A 962 -18.03 12.76 38.93
C LEU A 962 -16.87 11.83 39.32
N ARG A 963 -17.18 10.61 39.76
CA ARG A 963 -16.19 9.59 40.13
C ARG A 963 -15.21 9.30 39.00
N LYS A 964 -15.72 9.14 37.77
CA LYS A 964 -14.90 8.93 36.57
C LYS A 964 -14.03 10.14 36.27
N SER A 965 -14.60 11.34 36.35
CA SER A 965 -13.87 12.60 36.10
C SER A 965 -12.72 12.81 37.09
N MET A 966 -12.91 12.44 38.36
CA MET A 966 -11.84 12.46 39.37
C MET A 966 -10.75 11.43 39.10
N GLN A 967 -11.10 10.20 38.70
CA GLN A 967 -10.12 9.17 38.30
C GLN A 967 -9.29 9.61 37.10
N ASP A 968 -9.95 10.20 36.09
CA ASP A 968 -9.28 10.72 34.89
C ASP A 968 -8.35 11.88 35.25
N TYR A 969 -8.76 12.80 36.13
CA TYR A 969 -7.91 13.91 36.61
C TYR A 969 -6.68 13.42 37.38
N ILE A 970 -6.84 12.46 38.30
CA ILE A 970 -5.72 11.87 39.06
C ILE A 970 -4.72 11.21 38.11
N ARG A 971 -5.22 10.42 37.14
CA ARG A 971 -4.38 9.75 36.13
C ARG A 971 -3.60 10.77 35.29
N LEU A 972 -4.31 11.76 34.72
CA LEU A 972 -3.72 12.80 33.88
C LEU A 972 -2.69 13.64 34.63
N ARG A 973 -2.97 13.98 35.90
CA ARG A 973 -2.04 14.73 36.75
C ARG A 973 -0.74 13.97 36.97
N ALA A 974 -0.81 12.67 37.25
CA ALA A 974 0.36 11.82 37.42
C ALA A 974 1.17 11.70 36.12
N GLU A 975 0.50 11.49 34.97
CA GLU A 975 1.14 11.41 33.67
C GLU A 975 1.86 12.71 33.28
N ILE A 976 1.22 13.86 33.50
CA ILE A 976 1.83 15.18 33.25
C ILE A 976 3.03 15.39 34.19
N ALA A 977 2.91 15.02 35.47
CA ALA A 977 4.02 15.11 36.41
C ALA A 977 5.23 14.27 35.97
N ASP A 978 5.02 13.04 35.51
CA ASP A 978 6.08 12.15 35.00
C ASP A 978 6.73 12.72 33.73
N LEU A 979 5.93 13.22 32.78
CA LEU A 979 6.44 13.88 31.57
C LEU A 979 7.30 15.11 31.89
N ARG A 980 6.82 15.98 32.79
CA ARG A 980 7.57 17.16 33.23
C ARG A 980 8.83 16.78 33.99
N THR A 981 8.82 15.67 34.73
CA THR A 981 10.00 15.13 35.43
C THR A 981 11.07 14.74 34.43
N VAL A 982 10.72 14.01 33.36
CA VAL A 982 11.66 13.61 32.31
C VAL A 982 12.18 14.83 31.53
N GLU A 983 11.30 15.76 31.18
CA GLU A 983 11.66 17.00 30.48
C GLU A 983 12.65 17.82 31.30
N LEU A 984 12.33 18.11 32.57
CA LEU A 984 13.20 18.84 33.48
C LEU A 984 14.52 18.09 33.75
N SER A 985 14.49 16.76 33.83
CA SER A 985 15.72 15.96 34.00
C SER A 985 16.64 16.10 32.79
N ARG A 986 16.10 15.98 31.57
CA ARG A 986 16.86 16.17 30.33
C ARG A 986 17.38 17.60 30.17
N GLU A 987 16.59 18.59 30.55
CA GLU A 987 17.02 20.00 30.58
C GLU A 987 18.21 20.17 31.53
N ARG A 988 18.12 19.62 32.75
CA ARG A 988 19.21 19.67 33.73
C ARG A 988 20.45 18.90 33.26
N ASP A 989 20.29 17.74 32.62
CA ASP A 989 21.40 16.95 32.06
C ASP A 989 22.13 17.69 30.94
N ARG A 990 21.40 18.42 30.07
CA ARG A 990 22.01 19.30 29.06
C ARG A 990 22.72 20.47 29.71
N GLN A 991 22.14 21.07 30.75
CA GLN A 991 22.75 22.16 31.49
C GLN A 991 24.04 21.75 32.22
N ARG A 992 24.22 20.47 32.56
CA ARG A 992 25.46 19.91 33.16
C ARG A 992 26.63 19.81 32.20
N ILE A 993 26.41 19.92 30.90
CA ILE A 993 27.48 19.78 29.90
C ILE A 993 28.42 21.00 30.00
N ASP A 994 29.71 20.75 30.16
CA ASP A 994 30.73 21.77 30.04
C ASP A 994 30.98 22.11 28.57
N ILE A 995 31.19 23.38 28.26
CA ILE A 995 31.70 23.79 26.95
C ILE A 995 33.23 23.90 27.06
N PRO A 996 34.01 23.11 26.29
CA PRO A 996 35.46 23.13 26.37
C PRO A 996 36.01 24.51 26.01
N ALA A 997 37.12 24.90 26.64
CA ALA A 997 37.91 26.01 26.14
C ALA A 997 38.60 25.60 24.84
N ILE A 998 38.73 26.54 23.91
CA ILE A 998 39.48 26.36 22.67
C ILE A 998 40.85 27.04 22.79
N SER A 999 41.83 26.54 22.05
CA SER A 999 43.16 27.10 21.96
C SER A 999 43.13 28.49 21.31
N SER A 1000 44.12 29.33 21.62
CA SER A 1000 44.29 30.64 21.00
C SER A 1000 44.53 30.57 19.49
N SER A 1001 44.93 29.41 18.96
CA SER A 1001 45.02 29.17 17.52
C SER A 1001 43.65 28.92 16.91
N ALA A 1002 42.79 28.11 17.54
CA ALA A 1002 41.42 27.90 17.09
C ALA A 1002 40.55 29.15 17.21
N GLU A 1003 40.74 29.95 18.26
CA GLU A 1003 40.06 31.24 18.42
C GLU A 1003 40.38 32.21 17.26
N ARG A 1004 41.66 32.38 16.92
CA ARG A 1004 42.09 33.21 15.77
C ARG A 1004 41.54 32.71 14.43
N VAL A 1005 41.37 31.40 14.26
CA VAL A 1005 40.75 30.83 13.05
C VAL A 1005 39.27 31.16 13.00
N LEU A 1006 38.54 30.99 14.11
CA LEU A 1006 37.11 31.34 14.19
C LEU A 1006 36.86 32.85 14.04
N GLU A 1007 37.77 33.71 14.51
CA GLU A 1007 37.72 35.15 14.24
C GLU A 1007 37.90 35.48 12.76
N ARG A 1008 38.85 34.84 12.08
CA ARG A 1008 39.02 35.02 10.63
C ARG A 1008 37.83 34.50 9.84
N VAL A 1009 37.27 33.36 10.26
CA VAL A 1009 36.04 32.80 9.69
C VAL A 1009 34.87 33.78 9.87
N ARG A 1010 34.72 34.36 11.06
CA ARG A 1010 33.71 35.41 11.32
C ARG A 1010 33.90 36.60 10.38
N ASP A 1011 35.10 37.17 10.33
CA ASP A 1011 35.39 38.34 9.50
C ASP A 1011 35.22 38.05 8.00
N ALA A 1012 35.46 36.81 7.56
CA ALA A 1012 35.22 36.36 6.20
C ALA A 1012 33.72 36.20 5.91
N ILE A 1013 32.95 35.63 6.85
CA ILE A 1013 31.48 35.53 6.75
C ILE A 1013 30.84 36.93 6.69
N ASP A 1014 31.30 37.87 7.52
CA ASP A 1014 30.80 39.25 7.54
C ASP A 1014 31.13 40.00 6.24
N ARG A 1015 32.25 39.65 5.58
CA ARG A 1015 32.63 40.15 4.24
C ARG A 1015 31.99 39.36 3.09
N ASN A 1016 31.11 38.40 3.38
CA ASN A 1016 30.48 37.50 2.41
C ASN A 1016 31.49 36.69 1.55
N ASP A 1017 32.67 36.43 2.09
CA ASP A 1017 33.76 35.66 1.45
C ASP A 1017 33.85 34.26 2.07
N ILE A 1018 32.91 33.41 1.68
CA ILE A 1018 32.69 32.10 2.28
C ILE A 1018 33.82 31.10 1.90
N HIS A 1019 34.43 31.25 0.72
CA HIS A 1019 35.53 30.39 0.29
C HIS A 1019 36.81 30.60 1.11
N SER A 1020 37.15 31.85 1.44
CA SER A 1020 38.28 32.17 2.31
C SER A 1020 38.07 31.63 3.73
N ALA A 1021 36.85 31.69 4.26
CA ALA A 1021 36.50 31.15 5.57
C ALA A 1021 36.85 29.66 5.70
N MET A 1022 36.61 28.88 4.64
CA MET A 1022 36.86 27.44 4.59
C MET A 1022 38.36 27.11 4.47
N GLY A 1023 39.10 27.93 3.72
CA GLY A 1023 40.56 27.81 3.60
C GLY A 1023 41.30 27.95 4.95
N PHE A 1024 40.81 28.82 5.83
CA PHE A 1024 41.40 28.99 7.17
C PHE A 1024 41.14 27.81 8.11
N ALA A 1025 39.94 27.22 8.07
CA ALA A 1025 39.55 26.10 8.93
C ALA A 1025 40.21 24.77 8.54
N LEU A 1026 40.52 24.59 7.25
CA LEU A 1026 41.13 23.36 6.72
C LEU A 1026 42.67 23.37 6.76
N ALA A 1027 43.29 24.50 7.09
CA ALA A 1027 44.74 24.68 7.06
C ALA A 1027 45.48 23.91 8.18
N ASP A 1028 44.82 23.67 9.32
CA ASP A 1028 45.40 22.93 10.44
C ASP A 1028 44.41 21.86 10.95
N LYS A 1029 44.80 20.59 10.80
CA LYS A 1029 43.98 19.43 11.19
C LYS A 1029 43.70 19.38 12.69
N MET A 1030 44.60 19.88 13.54
CA MET A 1030 44.40 19.92 14.99
C MET A 1030 43.39 21.00 15.38
N VAL A 1031 43.49 22.19 14.76
CA VAL A 1031 42.51 23.27 14.97
C VAL A 1031 41.12 22.85 14.49
N LYS A 1032 41.02 22.16 13.35
CA LYS A 1032 39.75 21.63 12.86
C LYS A 1032 39.11 20.66 13.86
N ALA A 1033 39.88 19.70 14.38
CA ALA A 1033 39.38 18.74 15.36
C ALA A 1033 38.86 19.42 16.64
N GLU A 1034 39.52 20.49 17.08
CA GLU A 1034 39.10 21.29 18.24
C GLU A 1034 37.80 22.06 17.98
N ILE A 1035 37.64 22.65 16.78
CA ILE A 1035 36.41 23.33 16.37
C ILE A 1035 35.24 22.32 16.25
N ASP A 1036 35.51 21.11 15.75
CA ASP A 1036 34.52 20.04 15.65
C ASP A 1036 34.06 19.57 17.04
N ASP A 1037 34.98 19.43 18.00
CA ASP A 1037 34.66 19.05 19.38
C ASP A 1037 33.92 20.16 20.14
N LEU A 1038 34.24 21.44 19.88
CA LEU A 1038 33.45 22.58 20.32
C LEU A 1038 32.02 22.49 19.77
N ASN A 1039 31.86 22.28 18.46
CA ASN A 1039 30.55 22.19 17.81
C ASN A 1039 29.72 21.01 18.36
N LYS A 1040 30.33 19.84 18.60
CA LYS A 1040 29.64 18.71 19.25
C LYS A 1040 29.13 19.07 20.65
N SER A 1041 29.90 19.84 21.41
CA SER A 1041 29.54 20.26 22.77
C SER A 1041 28.43 21.32 22.76
N LEU A 1042 28.51 22.29 21.84
CA LEU A 1042 27.47 23.29 21.60
C LEU A 1042 26.15 22.64 21.14
N ASP A 1043 26.21 21.66 20.26
CA ASP A 1043 25.05 20.94 19.75
C ASP A 1043 24.36 20.13 20.86
N LYS A 1044 25.13 19.48 21.73
CA LYS A 1044 24.60 18.73 22.87
C LYS A 1044 23.96 19.63 23.93
N LYS A 1045 24.55 20.80 24.23
CA LYS A 1045 24.06 21.72 25.28
C LYS A 1045 22.94 22.64 24.78
N PHE A 1046 23.14 23.28 23.63
CA PHE A 1046 22.26 24.34 23.13
C PHE A 1046 21.41 23.93 21.93
N GLY A 1047 21.90 23.01 21.10
CA GLY A 1047 21.27 22.55 19.85
C GLY A 1047 21.95 23.11 18.59
N ASN A 1048 21.82 22.39 17.47
CA ASN A 1048 22.56 22.62 16.21
C ASN A 1048 22.28 23.93 15.46
N ARG A 1049 21.31 24.72 15.92
CA ARG A 1049 20.92 26.02 15.33
C ARG A 1049 20.88 27.15 16.35
N ALA A 1050 21.25 26.89 17.61
CA ALA A 1050 21.05 27.83 18.71
C ALA A 1050 21.71 29.19 18.48
N PHE A 1051 22.84 29.22 17.77
CA PHE A 1051 23.61 30.44 17.54
C PHE A 1051 23.48 30.98 16.12
N ARG A 1052 22.74 30.35 15.21
CA ARG A 1052 22.70 30.73 13.78
C ARG A 1052 21.89 32.01 13.49
N GLY A 1053 21.03 32.43 14.41
CA GLY A 1053 20.04 33.52 14.22
C GLY A 1053 20.57 34.95 14.22
N GLY A 1054 21.87 35.18 14.45
CA GLY A 1054 22.48 36.51 14.43
C GLY A 1054 23.78 36.56 15.23
N ALA A 1055 24.69 37.49 14.87
CA ALA A 1055 25.99 37.65 15.52
C ALA A 1055 25.92 38.43 16.84
N GLU A 1056 24.82 39.11 17.13
CA GLU A 1056 24.62 39.83 18.39
C GLU A 1056 23.98 38.95 19.47
N PRO A 1057 24.43 39.04 20.74
CA PRO A 1057 23.86 38.32 21.87
C PRO A 1057 22.57 39.00 22.38
N LYS A 1058 21.53 39.07 21.54
CA LYS A 1058 20.24 39.70 21.88
C LYS A 1058 19.05 38.91 21.33
N GLY A 1059 17.88 39.10 21.96
CA GLY A 1059 16.60 38.55 21.52
C GLY A 1059 16.35 37.11 21.97
N LYS A 1060 15.25 36.53 21.48
CA LYS A 1060 14.71 35.24 21.94
C LYS A 1060 15.71 34.07 21.89
N SER A 1061 16.63 34.07 20.93
CA SER A 1061 17.68 33.05 20.82
C SER A 1061 18.72 33.15 21.94
N PHE A 1062 19.11 34.38 22.29
CA PHE A 1062 20.02 34.63 23.40
C PHE A 1062 19.36 34.25 24.73
N ASP A 1063 18.11 34.67 24.94
CA ASP A 1063 17.36 34.36 26.16
C ASP A 1063 17.21 32.84 26.36
N ALA A 1064 16.92 32.10 25.28
CA ALA A 1064 16.81 30.64 25.32
C ALA A 1064 18.15 29.93 25.59
N ALA A 1065 19.27 30.51 25.17
CA ALA A 1065 20.61 29.99 25.46
C ALA A 1065 21.06 30.35 26.88
N ALA A 1066 20.83 31.60 27.32
CA ALA A 1066 21.14 32.08 28.66
C ALA A 1066 20.39 31.28 29.74
N ALA A 1067 19.14 30.87 29.46
CA ALA A 1067 18.37 29.98 30.33
C ALA A 1067 19.04 28.60 30.58
N LYS A 1068 20.00 28.20 29.74
CA LYS A 1068 20.75 26.93 29.85
C LYS A 1068 22.15 27.10 30.47
N VAL A 1069 22.48 28.30 30.92
CA VAL A 1069 23.78 28.66 31.51
C VAL A 1069 23.57 29.22 32.90
N ALA A 1070 24.53 28.96 33.79
CA ALA A 1070 24.50 29.53 35.13
C ALA A 1070 24.43 31.08 35.06
N PRO A 1071 23.64 31.75 35.92
CA PRO A 1071 23.50 33.21 35.90
C PRO A 1071 24.82 33.97 35.93
N GLY A 1072 25.81 33.47 36.68
CA GLY A 1072 27.16 34.07 36.77
C GLY A 1072 28.01 33.95 35.50
N ASP A 1073 27.62 33.10 34.55
CA ASP A 1073 28.33 32.87 33.29
C ASP A 1073 27.61 33.49 32.08
N HIS A 1074 26.50 34.24 32.29
CA HIS A 1074 25.78 34.92 31.20
C HIS A 1074 26.65 35.93 30.46
N ALA A 1075 27.52 36.65 31.16
CA ALA A 1075 28.49 37.57 30.55
C ALA A 1075 29.51 36.84 29.66
N LYS A 1076 29.91 35.62 30.03
CA LYS A 1076 30.81 34.77 29.23
C LYS A 1076 30.10 34.18 28.01
N LEU A 1077 28.82 33.86 28.12
CA LEU A 1077 28.00 33.44 26.97
C LEU A 1077 27.85 34.59 25.98
N ALA A 1078 27.63 35.81 26.47
CA ALA A 1078 27.52 37.01 25.63
C ALA A 1078 28.84 37.29 24.88
N SER A 1079 30.00 37.18 25.54
CA SER A 1079 31.30 37.37 24.90
C SER A 1079 31.64 36.27 23.89
N ALA A 1080 31.23 35.03 24.15
CA ALA A 1080 31.48 33.90 23.25
C ALA A 1080 30.50 33.79 22.07
N TRP A 1081 29.42 34.57 22.09
CA TRP A 1081 28.33 34.48 21.11
C TRP A 1081 28.79 34.59 19.65
N PRO A 1082 29.65 35.56 19.27
CA PRO A 1082 30.12 35.68 17.88
C PRO A 1082 30.98 34.48 17.44
N ILE A 1083 31.76 33.92 18.35
CA ILE A 1083 32.63 32.75 18.10
C ILE A 1083 31.76 31.51 17.88
N PHE A 1084 30.75 31.28 18.71
CA PHE A 1084 29.81 30.17 18.55
C PHE A 1084 28.95 30.29 17.29
N ASN A 1085 28.57 31.50 16.89
CA ASN A 1085 27.91 31.78 15.61
C ASN A 1085 28.79 31.35 14.42
N ALA A 1086 30.06 31.77 14.43
CA ALA A 1086 31.03 31.43 13.39
C ALA A 1086 31.25 29.91 13.30
N ALA A 1087 31.42 29.23 14.45
CA ALA A 1087 31.61 27.79 14.52
C ALA A 1087 30.42 26.99 13.94
N GLN A 1088 29.17 27.34 14.32
CA GLN A 1088 27.99 26.64 13.79
C GLN A 1088 27.68 26.97 12.32
N LYS A 1089 28.02 28.16 11.84
CA LYS A 1089 27.90 28.53 10.41
C LYS A 1089 28.93 27.78 9.56
N LEU A 1090 30.17 27.68 10.02
CA LEU A 1090 31.21 26.88 9.36
C LEU A 1090 30.78 25.41 9.23
N ALA A 1091 30.30 24.80 10.31
CA ALA A 1091 29.79 23.42 10.29
C ALA A 1091 28.56 23.21 9.39
N ALA A 1092 27.72 24.25 9.22
CA ALA A 1092 26.60 24.19 8.28
C ALA A 1092 27.10 24.19 6.83
N HIS A 1093 28.05 25.07 6.52
CA HIS A 1093 28.58 25.23 5.17
C HIS A 1093 29.38 24.00 4.70
N GLU A 1094 30.16 23.36 5.59
CA GLU A 1094 30.85 22.11 5.28
C GLU A 1094 29.87 20.99 4.88
N LYS A 1095 28.69 20.92 5.53
CA LYS A 1095 27.65 19.93 5.19
C LYS A 1095 27.02 20.21 3.84
N ASP A 1096 26.74 21.48 3.52
CA ASP A 1096 26.17 21.87 2.22
C ASP A 1096 27.15 21.55 1.07
N LEU A 1097 28.46 21.77 1.29
CA LEU A 1097 29.48 21.44 0.30
C LEU A 1097 29.62 19.93 0.08
N GLN A 1098 29.57 19.13 1.15
CA GLN A 1098 29.56 17.66 1.03
C GLN A 1098 28.35 17.17 0.23
N GLN A 1099 27.17 17.78 0.43
CA GLN A 1099 25.97 17.47 -0.35
C GLN A 1099 26.10 17.91 -1.82
N GLN A 1100 26.69 19.07 -2.09
CA GLN A 1100 26.95 19.53 -3.46
C GLN A 1100 27.97 18.64 -4.18
N GLN A 1101 29.08 18.28 -3.53
CA GLN A 1101 30.08 17.35 -4.09
C GLN A 1101 29.48 15.98 -4.38
N ALA A 1102 28.61 15.47 -3.48
CA ALA A 1102 27.85 14.25 -3.73
C ALA A 1102 26.98 14.39 -4.99
N ARG A 1103 26.24 15.51 -5.15
CA ARG A 1103 25.40 15.78 -6.33
C ARG A 1103 26.21 15.94 -7.63
N THR A 1104 27.37 16.62 -7.59
CA THR A 1104 28.23 16.80 -8.77
C THR A 1104 28.89 15.49 -9.17
N GLN A 1105 29.26 14.63 -8.22
CA GLN A 1105 29.71 13.26 -8.52
C GLN A 1105 28.59 12.39 -9.10
N THR A 1106 27.33 12.62 -8.73
CA THR A 1106 26.17 11.99 -9.38
C THR A 1106 25.99 12.51 -10.82
N GLN A 1107 26.19 13.81 -11.07
CA GLN A 1107 26.07 14.41 -12.41
C GLN A 1107 27.23 14.06 -13.35
N SER A 1108 28.47 13.97 -12.86
CA SER A 1108 29.64 13.63 -13.70
C SER A 1108 29.67 12.17 -14.14
N ARG A 1109 28.77 11.32 -13.63
CA ARG A 1109 28.58 9.94 -14.07
C ARG A 1109 27.60 9.79 -15.25
N ASN A 1110 26.96 10.87 -15.71
CA ASN A 1110 26.16 10.92 -16.94
C ASN A 1110 26.75 11.93 -17.96
N PRO A 1111 27.68 11.53 -18.85
CA PRO A 1111 28.04 12.35 -20.00
C PRO A 1111 27.05 12.04 -21.12
N GLY A 1112 25.86 12.61 -21.03
CA GLY A 1112 24.84 12.45 -22.07
C GLY A 1112 23.66 13.35 -21.82
N ILE A 1113 23.36 14.19 -22.81
CA ILE A 1113 22.21 15.10 -22.91
C ILE A 1113 22.49 16.51 -22.35
N THR A 1114 23.24 17.28 -23.14
CA THR A 1114 22.96 18.70 -23.34
C THR A 1114 22.50 18.91 -24.78
N ARG A 1115 21.18 18.90 -24.99
CA ARG A 1115 20.43 19.89 -25.79
C ARG A 1115 18.94 19.60 -25.73
#